data_AF-A0AAV2T278-F1
#
_entry.id   AF-A0AAV2T278-F1
#
_cell.length_a   1.000
_cell.length_b   1.000
_cell.length_c   1.000
_cell.angle_alpha   90.00
_cell.angle_beta   90.00
_cell.angle_gamma   90.00
#
_symmetry.space_group_name_H-M   'P 1'
#
loop_
_entity.id
_entity.type
_entity.pdbx_description
1 polymer ?
#
loop_
_entity_poly.entity_id
_entity_poly.type
_entity_poly.pdbx_seq_one_letter_code
_entity_poly.pdbx_strand_id
1 'polypeptide(L)'
;MRRIRGGRVTVRFITPLLLVLSIGLIPYGHAIVVSTVSTSKQVSTERLQAQTCNLREDGRILDVVPGVGWDNLVNEERGPTIDRDQYTKCYRSSDGKILIPDDMILEPKGNSQLDLTSEVFDSTSECRSLTAFSVNSAVEFGFSFVTINGDFSLEKEHMREQYATTKGLIVRSQLRHRRYSVKLLPDSTLHPRFRNRLLDIAAHLERGNITEEQLDEYDRGENGLPNHMMPVLNKNELNAYSEGMRAFYLADLVIRDYGTHSISSVDAGGILVKTDTLDESSVSMNREERLQVASSASAKFAQMLSVKIGASVTLNNTETKKYSEKVTHSRVTSHGGPIFRASSMNLSEWEDGLDDRLVAIDRSGTPIYELVTLRSLPELSEHLILRLGRTLKSAVERYYRANAVIGCMDPSSVFYDNQANVASTECRGENAKLDEQVRLPFGGTYQKCEGTPDLCSTVAVKNPATGDFTCPIGYISVQLLPAQVRNCYSRCESSAWKRSSECHQQCATSVLFWCARDPSLSGEITDNGGFVFGGLYTDQEVNPVTHQFTCPEYNWPLSMGRRMRVCLSADRELGGKHALPFGGFYSCQYGNPLVPLLEQNGTGKEMRAVLEHFIGDQRNVDKLDVKLRSHLNGTERRVENSTTDYSELFSTIWPKRCPKGYTAHLAAMEDTCQVNFCVPANFMKGERKRYLKRPPFVTPPIFYGLYSNDGGQMKTRLSIDGADGKRLERIGGDWVRTGIPTGGSDNAHQERVVTMALSGTLVVVICILIAILVLGVIYYRRRTVH
;
A
#
# COMPACT_ATOMS: atom_id res chain seq x y z
N MET A 1 -75.95 -3.27 12.56
CA MET A 1 -77.09 -3.70 13.40
C MET A 1 -77.30 -5.21 13.22
N ARG A 2 -77.44 -5.94 14.35
CA ARG A 2 -78.10 -7.24 14.62
C ARG A 2 -77.84 -8.41 13.66
N ARG A 3 -77.12 -9.48 14.00
CA ARG A 3 -77.21 -10.52 15.07
C ARG A 3 -78.48 -11.42 15.09
N ILE A 4 -78.25 -12.71 14.77
CA ILE A 4 -78.50 -13.97 15.55
C ILE A 4 -79.95 -14.48 15.75
N ARG A 5 -80.19 -15.76 15.39
CA ARG A 5 -80.46 -16.97 16.25
C ARG A 5 -80.89 -18.15 15.35
N GLY A 6 -80.62 -19.43 15.64
CA GLY A 6 -80.05 -20.13 16.79
C GLY A 6 -80.13 -21.67 16.57
N GLY A 7 -79.70 -22.46 17.57
CA GLY A 7 -80.00 -23.91 17.68
C GLY A 7 -78.78 -24.80 17.93
N ARG A 8 -78.85 -25.72 18.92
CA ARG A 8 -77.73 -26.50 19.49
C ARG A 8 -78.16 -27.95 19.81
N VAL A 9 -77.17 -28.87 19.84
CA VAL A 9 -77.03 -30.14 20.61
C VAL A 9 -77.38 -31.48 19.92
N THR A 10 -76.39 -32.41 19.85
CA THR A 10 -76.30 -33.82 20.37
C THR A 10 -75.04 -34.53 19.76
N VAL A 11 -73.95 -34.90 20.47
CA VAL A 11 -73.58 -36.09 21.32
C VAL A 11 -73.06 -37.37 20.58
N ARG A 12 -71.74 -37.67 20.74
CA ARG A 12 -70.95 -38.93 21.01
C ARG A 12 -71.30 -40.28 20.28
N PHE A 13 -70.46 -41.32 20.02
CA PHE A 13 -69.10 -41.82 20.37
C PHE A 13 -68.76 -43.15 19.59
N ILE A 14 -67.49 -43.62 19.65
CA ILE A 14 -66.95 -45.03 19.64
C ILE A 14 -66.41 -45.72 18.34
N THR A 15 -65.22 -46.32 18.55
CA THR A 15 -64.18 -47.12 17.84
C THR A 15 -64.48 -48.66 17.74
N PRO A 16 -63.56 -49.65 17.43
CA PRO A 16 -62.27 -49.77 16.66
C PRO A 16 -62.02 -51.12 15.85
N LEU A 17 -60.82 -51.22 15.19
CA LEU A 17 -59.84 -52.34 14.92
C LEU A 17 -60.19 -53.78 14.44
N LEU A 18 -59.36 -54.33 13.49
CA LEU A 18 -58.55 -55.61 13.51
C LEU A 18 -58.04 -55.98 12.07
N LEU A 19 -56.75 -55.99 11.70
CA LEU A 19 -55.62 -56.97 11.81
C LEU A 19 -55.75 -58.30 11.01
N VAL A 20 -55.14 -58.43 9.80
CA VAL A 20 -53.90 -59.16 9.38
C VAL A 20 -54.04 -60.66 9.03
N LEU A 21 -53.57 -61.08 7.83
CA LEU A 21 -52.74 -62.30 7.60
C LEU A 21 -52.16 -62.36 6.16
N SER A 22 -50.96 -62.93 6.07
CA SER A 22 -50.00 -62.93 4.93
C SER A 22 -49.98 -64.27 4.14
N ILE A 23 -49.04 -64.38 3.17
CA ILE A 23 -48.60 -65.54 2.32
C ILE A 23 -49.16 -65.41 0.87
N GLY A 24 -48.47 -65.53 -0.27
CA GLY A 24 -47.11 -65.92 -0.66
C GLY A 24 -47.14 -66.78 -1.96
N LEU A 25 -46.33 -66.41 -2.98
CA LEU A 25 -45.77 -67.19 -4.14
C LEU A 25 -46.40 -67.12 -5.59
N ILE A 26 -45.67 -66.43 -6.51
CA ILE A 26 -45.10 -66.71 -7.89
C ILE A 26 -45.76 -67.76 -8.86
N PRO A 27 -45.41 -67.98 -10.19
CA PRO A 27 -44.48 -67.35 -11.20
C PRO A 27 -44.85 -67.39 -12.75
N TYR A 28 -43.88 -66.98 -13.61
CA TYR A 28 -43.60 -67.22 -15.08
C TYR A 28 -44.36 -66.42 -16.17
N GLY A 29 -43.80 -65.99 -17.33
CA GLY A 29 -42.47 -66.10 -17.98
C GLY A 29 -42.47 -65.54 -19.43
N HIS A 30 -41.28 -65.56 -20.09
CA HIS A 30 -40.92 -65.28 -21.51
C HIS A 30 -40.61 -63.82 -21.93
N ALA A 31 -39.72 -63.51 -22.88
CA ALA A 31 -38.45 -64.01 -23.45
C ALA A 31 -38.02 -62.95 -24.51
N ILE A 32 -36.71 -62.83 -24.78
CA ILE A 32 -36.03 -61.77 -25.56
C ILE A 32 -35.73 -62.24 -27.01
N VAL A 33 -35.37 -61.30 -27.92
CA VAL A 33 -34.51 -61.39 -29.16
C VAL A 33 -35.32 -61.17 -30.49
N VAL A 34 -35.01 -60.36 -31.51
CA VAL A 34 -33.89 -59.46 -31.94
C VAL A 34 -34.29 -58.52 -33.11
N SER A 35 -33.61 -57.35 -33.20
CA SER A 35 -33.28 -56.39 -34.31
C SER A 35 -34.21 -56.15 -35.53
N THR A 36 -34.47 -54.91 -35.98
CA THR A 36 -33.56 -54.03 -36.76
C THR A 36 -34.16 -52.62 -37.04
N VAL A 37 -33.29 -51.69 -37.51
CA VAL A 37 -33.51 -50.45 -38.32
C VAL A 37 -33.33 -49.07 -37.63
N SER A 38 -32.11 -48.54 -37.82
CA SER A 38 -31.70 -47.23 -38.38
C SER A 38 -32.54 -45.93 -38.22
N THR A 39 -31.84 -44.94 -37.63
CA THR A 39 -31.72 -43.50 -37.97
C THR A 39 -32.85 -42.48 -37.77
N SER A 40 -32.41 -41.38 -37.14
CA SER A 40 -32.74 -39.97 -37.39
C SER A 40 -33.95 -39.35 -36.66
N LYS A 41 -33.67 -38.67 -35.55
CA LYS A 41 -33.69 -37.19 -35.48
C LYS A 41 -32.90 -36.73 -34.24
N GLN A 42 -31.70 -36.20 -34.47
CA GLN A 42 -30.98 -35.40 -33.49
C GLN A 42 -31.83 -34.17 -33.17
N VAL A 43 -32.28 -34.05 -31.92
CA VAL A 43 -32.55 -32.75 -31.31
C VAL A 43 -31.23 -32.32 -30.71
N SER A 44 -30.53 -31.42 -31.40
CA SER A 44 -29.27 -30.85 -30.96
C SER A 44 -29.48 -30.04 -29.68
N THR A 45 -29.06 -30.62 -28.56
CA THR A 45 -28.67 -29.87 -27.36
C THR A 45 -27.53 -28.93 -27.75
N GLU A 46 -27.84 -27.66 -28.05
CA GLU A 46 -26.85 -26.59 -28.04
C GLU A 46 -26.39 -26.40 -26.59
N ARG A 47 -25.36 -27.14 -26.21
CA ARG A 47 -24.42 -26.68 -25.19
C ARG A 47 -23.83 -25.38 -25.73
N LEU A 48 -23.89 -24.28 -24.97
CA LEU A 48 -23.02 -23.12 -25.18
C LEU A 48 -21.56 -23.60 -25.16
N GLN A 49 -21.04 -23.96 -26.33
CA GLN A 49 -19.61 -24.08 -26.55
C GLN A 49 -19.08 -22.65 -26.47
N ALA A 50 -18.14 -22.40 -25.55
CA ALA A 50 -17.32 -21.21 -25.63
C ALA A 50 -16.76 -21.17 -27.06
N GLN A 51 -17.09 -20.13 -27.81
CA GLN A 51 -16.69 -19.99 -29.20
C GLN A 51 -15.17 -19.83 -29.22
N THR A 52 -14.42 -20.93 -29.40
CA THR A 52 -12.97 -20.89 -29.55
C THR A 52 -12.64 -20.26 -30.90
N CYS A 53 -12.13 -19.04 -30.89
CA CYS A 53 -11.69 -18.36 -32.10
C CYS A 53 -10.42 -19.03 -32.62
N ASN A 54 -10.51 -19.74 -33.74
CA ASN A 54 -9.34 -20.37 -34.36
C ASN A 54 -8.41 -19.31 -34.97
N LEU A 55 -7.10 -19.45 -34.77
CA LEU A 55 -6.09 -18.67 -35.49
C LEU A 55 -6.07 -19.09 -36.98
N ARG A 56 -5.78 -18.14 -37.88
CA ARG A 56 -5.53 -18.42 -39.30
C ARG A 56 -4.10 -18.95 -39.48
N GLU A 57 -3.77 -19.52 -40.65
CA GLU A 57 -2.44 -20.12 -40.92
C GLU A 57 -1.27 -19.15 -40.64
N ASP A 58 -1.43 -17.84 -40.93
CA ASP A 58 -0.48 -16.77 -40.60
C ASP A 58 -0.98 -15.84 -39.46
N GLY A 59 -1.94 -16.32 -38.67
CA GLY A 59 -2.61 -15.53 -37.64
C GLY A 59 -1.87 -15.57 -36.31
N ARG A 60 -1.78 -14.42 -35.63
CA ARG A 60 -1.21 -14.33 -34.27
C ARG A 60 -2.16 -13.70 -33.27
N ILE A 61 -1.91 -13.94 -32.00
CA ILE A 61 -2.56 -13.22 -30.90
C ILE A 61 -1.85 -11.89 -30.74
N LEU A 62 -2.57 -10.86 -30.32
CA LEU A 62 -1.95 -9.58 -29.96
C LEU A 62 -1.11 -9.73 -28.69
N ASP A 63 0.22 -9.62 -28.82
CA ASP A 63 1.16 -9.91 -27.72
C ASP A 63 1.37 -8.72 -26.77
N VAL A 64 1.34 -7.50 -27.29
CA VAL A 64 1.54 -6.26 -26.52
C VAL A 64 0.19 -5.65 -26.21
N VAL A 65 -0.37 -5.96 -25.04
CA VAL A 65 -1.71 -5.50 -24.64
C VAL A 65 -1.73 -4.81 -23.27
N PRO A 66 -2.58 -3.78 -23.08
CA PRO A 66 -2.76 -3.09 -21.80
C PRO A 66 -3.55 -3.97 -20.81
N GLY A 67 -4.03 -3.38 -19.70
CA GLY A 67 -4.83 -4.08 -18.69
C GLY A 67 -4.02 -4.75 -17.57
N VAL A 68 -2.76 -4.37 -17.43
CA VAL A 68 -1.87 -4.81 -16.34
C VAL A 68 -1.67 -3.70 -15.32
N GLY A 69 -1.47 -4.11 -14.08
CA GLY A 69 -0.98 -3.23 -13.03
C GLY A 69 0.43 -2.74 -13.31
N TRP A 70 0.78 -1.56 -12.80
CA TRP A 70 2.05 -0.89 -13.05
C TRP A 70 2.57 -0.22 -11.79
N ASP A 71 3.80 -0.53 -11.43
CA ASP A 71 4.51 0.15 -10.34
C ASP A 71 5.29 1.33 -10.91
N ASN A 72 4.70 2.52 -10.80
CA ASN A 72 5.21 3.73 -11.44
C ASN A 72 6.51 4.26 -10.81
N LEU A 73 6.96 3.73 -9.67
CA LEU A 73 8.26 4.12 -9.08
C LEU A 73 9.44 3.39 -9.73
N VAL A 74 9.26 2.11 -10.06
CA VAL A 74 10.30 1.25 -10.67
C VAL A 74 10.11 1.01 -12.16
N ASN A 75 8.97 1.44 -12.72
CA ASN A 75 8.58 1.19 -14.10
C ASN A 75 8.53 -0.33 -14.43
N GLU A 76 7.82 -1.08 -13.59
CA GLU A 76 7.64 -2.53 -13.76
C GLU A 76 6.16 -2.90 -13.84
N GLU A 77 5.87 -3.91 -14.66
CA GLU A 77 4.54 -4.53 -14.74
C GLU A 77 4.26 -5.36 -13.47
N ARG A 78 2.99 -5.36 -13.05
CA ARG A 78 2.46 -6.06 -11.88
C ARG A 78 1.27 -6.93 -12.29
N GLY A 79 0.51 -7.45 -11.32
CA GLY A 79 -0.62 -8.34 -11.61
C GLY A 79 -1.66 -7.74 -12.57
N PRO A 80 -2.42 -8.57 -13.32
CA PRO A 80 -3.45 -8.10 -14.24
C PRO A 80 -4.60 -7.41 -13.50
N THR A 81 -4.97 -6.21 -13.92
CA THR A 81 -6.07 -5.42 -13.35
C THR A 81 -7.37 -5.61 -14.15
N ILE A 82 -7.24 -5.87 -15.46
CA ILE A 82 -8.32 -6.09 -16.41
C ILE A 82 -8.26 -7.53 -16.94
N ASP A 83 -9.40 -8.09 -17.29
CA ASP A 83 -9.47 -9.40 -17.93
C ASP A 83 -9.01 -9.30 -19.39
N ARG A 84 -7.86 -9.91 -19.70
CA ARG A 84 -7.16 -9.79 -20.99
C ARG A 84 -7.40 -10.99 -21.91
N ASP A 85 -7.97 -12.07 -21.37
CA ASP A 85 -8.00 -13.39 -22.03
C ASP A 85 -9.39 -13.74 -22.58
N GLN A 86 -10.27 -12.74 -22.72
CA GLN A 86 -11.59 -12.92 -23.33
C GLN A 86 -11.55 -12.64 -24.83
N TYR A 87 -11.96 -13.64 -25.62
CA TYR A 87 -12.02 -13.57 -27.09
C TYR A 87 -13.40 -13.99 -27.61
N THR A 88 -14.46 -13.90 -26.82
CA THR A 88 -15.80 -14.39 -27.19
C THR A 88 -16.36 -13.71 -28.45
N LYS A 89 -15.92 -12.49 -28.76
CA LYS A 89 -16.37 -11.72 -29.94
C LYS A 89 -15.50 -11.96 -31.18
N CYS A 90 -14.40 -12.71 -31.04
CA CYS A 90 -13.43 -13.02 -32.09
C CYS A 90 -12.96 -11.79 -32.91
N TYR A 91 -12.72 -10.65 -32.26
CA TYR A 91 -12.26 -9.44 -32.94
C TYR A 91 -10.90 -9.63 -33.60
N ARG A 92 -10.70 -8.96 -34.75
CA ARG A 92 -9.46 -9.04 -35.54
C ARG A 92 -9.03 -7.67 -36.03
N SER A 93 -7.74 -7.54 -36.31
CA SER A 93 -7.17 -6.39 -37.01
C SER A 93 -7.79 -6.20 -38.41
N SER A 94 -7.62 -5.03 -38.99
CA SER A 94 -8.15 -4.69 -40.32
C SER A 94 -7.64 -5.59 -41.45
N ASP A 95 -6.42 -6.12 -41.33
CA ASP A 95 -5.83 -7.11 -42.24
C ASP A 95 -6.26 -8.57 -41.92
N GLY A 96 -7.00 -8.78 -40.84
CA GLY A 96 -7.51 -10.07 -40.39
C GLY A 96 -6.47 -11.02 -39.80
N LYS A 97 -5.22 -10.58 -39.60
CA LYS A 97 -4.10 -11.42 -39.14
C LYS A 97 -3.95 -11.50 -37.63
N ILE A 98 -4.32 -10.44 -36.91
CA ILE A 98 -4.14 -10.36 -35.46
C ILE A 98 -5.48 -10.57 -34.76
N LEU A 99 -5.54 -11.49 -33.81
CA LEU A 99 -6.70 -11.70 -32.94
C LEU A 99 -6.62 -10.73 -31.74
N ILE A 100 -7.71 -10.00 -31.49
CA ILE A 100 -7.80 -8.92 -30.50
C ILE A 100 -8.75 -9.35 -29.37
N PRO A 101 -8.40 -9.13 -28.08
CA PRO A 101 -9.31 -9.35 -26.96
C PRO A 101 -10.59 -8.50 -27.02
N ASP A 102 -11.65 -8.96 -26.35
CA ASP A 102 -13.00 -8.41 -26.44
C ASP A 102 -13.15 -6.96 -25.93
N ASP A 103 -12.29 -6.56 -24.99
CA ASP A 103 -12.33 -5.25 -24.29
C ASP A 103 -11.20 -4.32 -24.77
N MET A 104 -10.69 -4.51 -26.00
CA MET A 104 -9.56 -3.76 -26.54
C MET A 104 -9.79 -3.28 -27.97
N ILE A 105 -9.15 -2.15 -28.30
CA ILE A 105 -9.08 -1.63 -29.66
C ILE A 105 -7.63 -1.50 -30.11
N LEU A 106 -7.36 -1.94 -31.34
CA LEU A 106 -6.06 -1.85 -32.00
C LEU A 106 -6.09 -0.71 -33.02
N GLU A 107 -5.23 0.29 -32.82
CA GLU A 107 -5.02 1.39 -33.75
C GLU A 107 -3.68 1.20 -34.50
N PRO A 108 -3.70 0.80 -35.79
CA PRO A 108 -2.47 0.77 -36.58
C PRO A 108 -1.93 2.17 -36.79
N LYS A 109 -0.62 2.35 -36.59
CA LYS A 109 0.08 3.57 -36.96
C LYS A 109 0.62 3.39 -38.39
N GLY A 110 0.20 4.25 -39.32
CA GLY A 110 0.68 4.22 -40.70
C GLY A 110 2.19 4.41 -40.80
N ASN A 111 2.77 4.07 -41.96
CA ASN A 111 4.23 3.98 -42.16
C ASN A 111 5.03 5.19 -41.63
N SER A 112 6.09 4.87 -40.87
CA SER A 112 7.32 5.65 -40.68
C SER A 112 7.24 7.00 -39.96
N GLN A 113 6.56 7.09 -38.80
CA GLN A 113 6.95 8.13 -37.84
C GLN A 113 8.28 7.71 -37.16
N LEU A 114 9.37 7.84 -37.91
CA LEU A 114 10.72 7.72 -37.38
C LEU A 114 11.08 9.02 -36.70
N ASP A 115 11.10 8.98 -35.38
CA ASP A 115 11.50 10.12 -34.57
C ASP A 115 12.98 9.97 -34.20
N LEU A 116 13.83 10.76 -34.86
CA LEU A 116 15.26 10.84 -34.57
C LEU A 116 15.51 12.12 -33.77
N THR A 117 15.76 11.96 -32.48
CA THR A 117 15.97 13.09 -31.57
C THR A 117 17.25 12.88 -30.76
N SER A 118 18.00 13.96 -30.57
CA SER A 118 19.07 14.00 -29.56
C SER A 118 18.78 15.09 -28.54
N GLU A 119 18.78 14.71 -27.27
CA GLU A 119 18.56 15.60 -26.15
C GLU A 119 19.79 15.59 -25.23
N VAL A 120 20.02 16.72 -24.55
CA VAL A 120 21.12 16.90 -23.60
C VAL A 120 20.50 17.22 -22.24
N PHE A 121 20.91 16.48 -21.21
CA PHE A 121 20.43 16.61 -19.85
C PHE A 121 21.55 17.03 -18.90
N ASP A 122 21.21 17.90 -17.94
CA ASP A 122 22.16 18.40 -16.95
C ASP A 122 22.32 17.43 -15.78
N SER A 123 21.31 16.61 -15.54
CA SER A 123 21.28 15.68 -14.42
C SER A 123 20.45 14.45 -14.73
N THR A 124 20.70 13.37 -13.99
CA THR A 124 19.88 12.16 -14.10
C THR A 124 18.43 12.42 -13.74
N SER A 125 18.12 13.40 -12.88
CA SER A 125 16.75 13.78 -12.48
C SER A 125 15.90 14.22 -13.66
N GLU A 126 16.49 14.95 -14.62
CA GLU A 126 15.78 15.46 -15.82
C GLU A 126 15.54 14.38 -16.88
N CYS A 127 16.31 13.28 -16.85
CA CYS A 127 16.14 12.20 -17.81
C CYS A 127 14.76 11.56 -17.71
N ARG A 128 14.04 11.57 -18.83
CA ARG A 128 12.71 10.96 -19.01
C ARG A 128 12.84 9.45 -19.25
N SER A 129 11.83 8.66 -18.89
CA SER A 129 11.85 7.22 -19.17
C SER A 129 11.69 6.94 -20.67
N LEU A 130 12.43 5.95 -21.18
CA LEU A 130 12.35 5.57 -22.60
C LEU A 130 11.08 4.82 -22.98
N THR A 131 10.53 4.01 -22.07
CA THR A 131 9.43 3.05 -22.36
C THR A 131 8.14 3.33 -21.58
N ALA A 132 8.15 4.35 -20.73
CA ALA A 132 7.07 4.70 -19.83
C ALA A 132 6.88 6.22 -19.69
N PHE A 133 7.31 7.00 -20.69
CA PHE A 133 7.28 8.46 -20.62
C PHE A 133 5.87 8.99 -20.29
N SER A 134 4.84 8.49 -20.97
CA SER A 134 3.48 9.00 -20.80
C SER A 134 2.89 8.73 -19.41
N VAL A 135 3.05 7.52 -18.86
CA VAL A 135 2.56 7.18 -17.50
C VAL A 135 3.36 7.87 -16.39
N ASN A 136 4.66 8.11 -16.59
CA ASN A 136 5.48 8.85 -15.63
C ASN A 136 5.14 10.36 -15.63
N SER A 137 4.75 10.91 -16.78
CA SER A 137 4.46 12.34 -16.96
C SER A 137 2.99 12.70 -16.77
N ALA A 138 2.12 11.71 -16.54
CA ALA A 138 0.72 11.95 -16.25
C ALA A 138 0.62 12.84 -15.00
N VAL A 139 -0.14 13.94 -15.10
CA VAL A 139 -0.43 14.79 -13.95
C VAL A 139 -1.34 13.99 -13.03
N GLU A 140 -0.76 13.37 -12.01
CA GLU A 140 -1.52 12.63 -11.01
C GLU A 140 -2.25 13.66 -10.11
N PHE A 141 -3.49 14.00 -10.47
CA PHE A 141 -4.37 14.89 -9.70
C PHE A 141 -4.66 14.29 -8.32
N GLY A 142 -3.82 14.62 -7.33
CA GLY A 142 -4.03 14.19 -5.94
C GLY A 142 -2.78 14.14 -5.08
N PHE A 143 -1.59 13.93 -5.65
CA PHE A 143 -0.34 13.92 -4.89
C PHE A 143 0.19 15.35 -4.76
N SER A 144 -0.31 16.11 -3.78
CA SER A 144 0.03 17.52 -3.59
C SER A 144 1.51 17.82 -3.23
N PHE A 145 2.41 16.82 -3.15
CA PHE A 145 3.74 17.06 -2.58
C PHE A 145 4.92 16.24 -3.16
N VAL A 146 4.74 15.14 -3.90
CA VAL A 146 5.86 14.28 -4.36
C VAL A 146 5.63 13.69 -5.75
N THR A 147 6.53 13.99 -6.71
CA THR A 147 6.57 13.39 -8.05
C THR A 147 7.90 12.64 -8.27
N ILE A 148 7.92 11.34 -7.95
CA ILE A 148 9.12 10.48 -8.02
C ILE A 148 8.97 9.31 -9.01
N ASN A 149 8.12 9.50 -10.03
CA ASN A 149 7.80 8.47 -11.01
C ASN A 149 9.05 8.00 -11.78
N GLY A 150 9.29 6.70 -11.78
CA GLY A 150 10.39 6.02 -12.49
C GLY A 150 11.76 6.24 -11.88
N ASP A 151 11.82 6.89 -10.71
CA ASP A 151 13.06 7.28 -10.09
C ASP A 151 13.89 6.09 -9.60
N PHE A 152 13.22 4.97 -9.31
CA PHE A 152 13.82 3.69 -8.90
C PHE A 152 13.89 2.67 -10.05
N SER A 153 13.62 3.09 -11.28
CA SER A 153 13.71 2.20 -12.43
C SER A 153 15.15 1.76 -12.70
N LEU A 154 15.31 0.56 -13.26
CA LEU A 154 16.63 0.03 -13.64
C LEU A 154 17.39 0.99 -14.57
N GLU A 155 16.68 1.64 -15.49
CA GLU A 155 17.23 2.65 -16.39
C GLU A 155 17.82 3.84 -15.60
N LYS A 156 17.05 4.37 -14.65
CA LYS A 156 17.43 5.55 -13.86
C LYS A 156 18.56 5.24 -12.88
N GLU A 157 18.53 4.10 -12.20
CA GLU A 157 19.60 3.67 -11.28
C GLU A 157 20.91 3.45 -12.03
N HIS A 158 20.88 2.85 -13.23
CA HIS A 158 22.09 2.70 -14.05
C HIS A 158 22.67 4.05 -14.47
N MET A 159 21.82 5.01 -14.89
CA MET A 159 22.28 6.36 -15.21
C MET A 159 22.88 7.08 -14.00
N ARG A 160 22.29 6.91 -12.81
CA ARG A 160 22.84 7.46 -11.55
C ARG A 160 24.22 6.92 -11.23
N GLU A 161 24.41 5.61 -11.33
CA GLU A 161 25.71 4.97 -11.09
C GLU A 161 26.80 5.53 -12.02
N GLN A 162 26.50 5.70 -13.30
CA GLN A 162 27.44 6.27 -14.26
C GLN A 162 27.70 7.76 -13.97
N TYR A 163 26.64 8.55 -13.79
CA TYR A 163 26.74 9.99 -13.55
C TYR A 163 27.51 10.33 -12.25
N ALA A 164 27.42 9.49 -11.23
CA ALA A 164 28.18 9.64 -9.99
C ALA A 164 29.71 9.65 -10.20
N THR A 165 30.19 9.01 -11.27
CA THR A 165 31.63 8.96 -11.61
C THR A 165 32.06 10.06 -12.58
N THR A 166 31.27 10.33 -13.63
CA THR A 166 31.65 11.22 -14.72
C THR A 166 31.29 12.68 -14.48
N LYS A 167 30.15 12.94 -13.81
CA LYS A 167 29.61 14.28 -13.52
C LYS A 167 29.48 15.23 -14.71
N GLY A 168 29.48 14.71 -15.93
CA GLY A 168 29.29 15.50 -17.15
C GLY A 168 27.87 15.42 -17.69
N LEU A 169 27.57 16.21 -18.73
CA LEU A 169 26.26 16.20 -19.39
C LEU A 169 25.92 14.81 -19.95
N ILE A 170 24.64 14.45 -19.91
CA ILE A 170 24.12 13.20 -20.47
C ILE A 170 23.50 13.53 -21.83
N VAL A 171 23.95 12.87 -22.88
CA VAL A 171 23.44 13.04 -24.23
C VAL A 171 22.74 11.78 -24.67
N ARG A 172 21.47 11.91 -25.07
CA ARG A 172 20.65 10.76 -25.48
C ARG A 172 20.14 10.97 -26.89
N SER A 173 20.60 10.13 -27.80
CA SER A 173 20.09 10.02 -29.16
C SER A 173 19.18 8.81 -29.25
N GLN A 174 17.98 8.96 -29.79
CA GLN A 174 17.01 7.87 -29.90
C GLN A 174 16.38 7.83 -31.28
N LEU A 175 16.05 6.60 -31.70
CA LEU A 175 15.22 6.28 -32.84
C LEU A 175 14.03 5.47 -32.32
N ARG A 176 12.83 5.98 -32.52
CA ARG A 176 11.58 5.33 -32.10
C ARG A 176 10.75 4.94 -33.32
N HIS A 177 10.32 3.68 -33.40
CA HIS A 177 9.38 3.21 -34.41
C HIS A 177 8.13 2.63 -33.73
N ARG A 178 7.00 3.36 -33.82
CA ARG A 178 5.67 2.90 -33.37
C ARG A 178 4.99 2.11 -34.48
N ARG A 179 4.44 0.91 -34.19
CA ARG A 179 3.67 0.09 -35.16
C ARG A 179 2.18 0.12 -34.86
N TYR A 180 1.80 -0.06 -33.60
CA TYR A 180 0.41 -0.05 -33.17
C TYR A 180 0.25 0.70 -31.85
N SER A 181 -0.95 1.22 -31.60
CA SER A 181 -1.37 1.63 -30.26
C SER A 181 -2.56 0.76 -29.87
N VAL A 182 -2.50 0.16 -28.69
CA VAL A 182 -3.56 -0.70 -28.17
C VAL A 182 -4.17 -0.01 -26.97
N LYS A 183 -5.49 0.14 -26.96
CA LYS A 183 -6.22 0.85 -25.90
C LYS A 183 -7.32 -0.04 -25.34
N LEU A 184 -7.57 0.09 -24.05
CA LEU A 184 -8.75 -0.50 -23.41
C LEU A 184 -10.01 0.24 -23.82
N LEU A 185 -11.12 -0.50 -23.91
CA LEU A 185 -12.44 0.10 -24.01
C LEU A 185 -12.88 0.70 -22.67
N PRO A 186 -13.71 1.75 -22.65
CA PRO A 186 -14.36 2.22 -21.44
C PRO A 186 -15.10 1.08 -20.73
N ASP A 187 -15.14 1.10 -19.40
CA ASP A 187 -15.85 0.12 -18.58
C ASP A 187 -15.40 -1.35 -18.80
N SER A 188 -14.12 -1.55 -19.15
CA SER A 188 -13.50 -2.88 -19.29
C SER A 188 -13.64 -3.74 -18.03
N THR A 189 -13.78 -5.06 -18.22
CA THR A 189 -14.04 -6.00 -17.13
C THR A 189 -12.81 -6.16 -16.21
N LEU A 190 -12.98 -5.95 -14.90
CA LEU A 190 -11.89 -6.18 -13.94
C LEU A 190 -11.47 -7.65 -13.91
N HIS A 191 -10.17 -7.90 -13.77
CA HIS A 191 -9.66 -9.25 -13.60
C HIS A 191 -10.25 -9.89 -12.32
N PRO A 192 -10.76 -11.14 -12.34
CA PRO A 192 -11.48 -11.74 -11.21
C PRO A 192 -10.69 -11.74 -9.90
N ARG A 193 -9.39 -12.03 -9.95
CA ARG A 193 -8.53 -12.00 -8.75
C ARG A 193 -8.35 -10.60 -8.17
N PHE A 194 -8.26 -9.59 -9.03
CA PHE A 194 -8.14 -8.21 -8.60
C PHE A 194 -9.46 -7.75 -7.95
N ARG A 195 -10.59 -8.02 -8.62
CA ARG A 195 -11.93 -7.77 -8.08
C ARG A 195 -12.14 -8.41 -6.70
N ASN A 196 -11.81 -9.68 -6.52
CA ASN A 196 -11.99 -10.35 -5.22
C ASN A 196 -11.18 -9.70 -4.10
N ARG A 197 -9.98 -9.18 -4.39
CA ARG A 197 -9.14 -8.46 -3.41
C ARG A 197 -9.76 -7.11 -3.02
N LEU A 198 -10.37 -6.41 -3.96
CA LEU A 198 -11.10 -5.17 -3.71
C LEU A 198 -12.32 -5.42 -2.81
N LEU A 199 -13.09 -6.49 -3.07
CA LEU A 199 -14.22 -6.89 -2.24
C LEU A 199 -13.78 -7.32 -0.83
N ASP A 200 -12.62 -7.97 -0.68
CA ASP A 200 -12.07 -8.29 0.64
C ASP A 200 -11.84 -7.03 1.48
N ILE A 201 -11.29 -5.96 0.88
CA ILE A 201 -11.09 -4.68 1.56
C ILE A 201 -12.45 -4.04 1.91
N ALA A 202 -13.38 -4.01 0.96
CA ALA A 202 -14.72 -3.45 1.17
C ALA A 202 -15.46 -4.10 2.35
N ALA A 203 -15.36 -5.43 2.48
CA ALA A 203 -15.95 -6.16 3.61
C ALA A 203 -15.38 -5.74 4.96
N HIS A 204 -14.07 -5.52 5.03
CA HIS A 204 -13.40 -5.07 6.24
C HIS A 204 -13.74 -3.60 6.58
N LEU A 205 -13.90 -2.73 5.57
CA LEU A 205 -14.35 -1.35 5.77
C LEU A 205 -15.78 -1.29 6.33
N GLU A 206 -16.68 -2.13 5.81
CA GLU A 206 -18.06 -2.22 6.29
C GLU A 206 -18.14 -2.75 7.72
N ARG A 207 -17.42 -3.84 8.01
CA ARG A 207 -17.32 -4.42 9.37
C ARG A 207 -16.69 -3.48 10.38
N GLY A 208 -15.69 -2.70 9.93
CA GLY A 208 -15.03 -1.67 10.73
C GLY A 208 -15.87 -0.42 10.93
N ASN A 209 -16.98 -0.27 10.20
CA ASN A 209 -17.77 0.96 10.10
C ASN A 209 -16.90 2.20 9.85
N ILE A 210 -15.89 2.07 8.99
CA ILE A 210 -14.91 3.14 8.73
C ILE A 210 -15.57 4.23 7.90
N THR A 211 -15.60 5.45 8.40
CA THR A 211 -16.15 6.61 7.70
C THR A 211 -15.08 7.32 6.86
N GLU A 212 -15.52 8.19 5.95
CA GLU A 212 -14.63 9.03 5.15
C GLU A 212 -13.80 9.99 5.99
N GLU A 213 -14.41 10.60 7.01
CA GLU A 213 -13.73 11.52 7.94
C GLU A 213 -12.60 10.82 8.70
N GLN A 214 -12.84 9.57 9.12
CA GLN A 214 -11.84 8.74 9.80
C GLN A 214 -10.65 8.41 8.88
N LEU A 215 -10.90 8.20 7.57
CA LEU A 215 -9.83 8.02 6.59
C LEU A 215 -8.99 9.30 6.47
N ASP A 216 -9.62 10.46 6.39
CA ASP A 216 -8.92 11.75 6.25
C ASP A 216 -8.09 12.08 7.50
N GLU A 217 -8.58 11.73 8.69
CA GLU A 217 -7.83 11.85 9.95
C GLU A 217 -6.65 10.87 9.99
N TYR A 218 -6.88 9.61 9.60
CA TYR A 218 -5.84 8.59 9.52
C TYR A 218 -4.72 8.99 8.55
N ASP A 219 -5.04 9.59 7.41
CA ASP A 219 -4.06 10.05 6.41
C ASP A 219 -3.23 11.27 6.85
N ARG A 220 -3.80 12.11 7.72
CA ARG A 220 -3.08 13.18 8.42
C ARG A 220 -2.22 12.66 9.58
N GLY A 221 -2.29 11.35 9.85
CA GLY A 221 -1.65 10.70 10.99
C GLY A 221 -2.24 11.14 12.33
N GLU A 222 -3.47 11.67 12.32
CA GLU A 222 -4.26 12.01 13.51
C GLU A 222 -4.85 10.78 14.18
N ASN A 223 -5.40 10.97 15.39
CA ASN A 223 -6.06 9.95 16.19
C ASN A 223 -7.38 9.50 15.50
N GLY A 224 -7.27 9.00 14.26
CA GLY A 224 -8.36 8.92 13.28
C GLY A 224 -9.17 7.63 13.28
N LEU A 225 -9.01 6.78 14.29
CA LEU A 225 -9.97 5.72 14.56
C LEU A 225 -10.58 6.00 15.93
N PRO A 226 -11.92 5.98 16.08
CA PRO A 226 -12.68 6.62 17.17
C PRO A 226 -12.40 6.06 18.58
N ASN A 227 -11.43 5.17 18.73
CA ASN A 227 -11.10 4.41 19.92
C ASN A 227 -9.59 4.37 20.23
N HIS A 228 -8.77 5.20 19.58
CA HIS A 228 -7.31 5.16 19.75
C HIS A 228 -6.82 5.74 21.09
N MET A 229 -7.67 6.46 21.82
CA MET A 229 -7.31 7.16 23.05
C MET A 229 -7.77 6.49 24.36
N MET A 230 -8.42 5.32 24.32
CA MET A 230 -8.93 4.68 25.54
C MET A 230 -8.20 3.36 25.84
N PRO A 231 -7.52 3.21 26.99
CA PRO A 231 -6.87 1.95 27.40
C PRO A 231 -7.86 0.82 27.68
N VAL A 232 -9.17 1.12 27.69
CA VAL A 232 -10.26 0.15 27.82
C VAL A 232 -11.18 0.27 26.63
N LEU A 233 -11.31 -0.81 25.86
CA LEU A 233 -12.22 -0.91 24.72
C LEU A 233 -13.24 -2.02 24.97
N ASN A 234 -14.48 -1.82 24.54
CA ASN A 234 -15.44 -2.90 24.49
C ASN A 234 -15.14 -3.83 23.30
N LYS A 235 -15.75 -5.02 23.29
CA LYS A 235 -15.50 -6.04 22.25
C LYS A 235 -15.84 -5.53 20.83
N ASN A 236 -16.88 -4.73 20.68
CA ASN A 236 -17.33 -4.24 19.37
C ASN A 236 -16.39 -3.18 18.82
N GLU A 237 -15.93 -2.27 19.68
CA GLU A 237 -14.96 -1.22 19.38
C GLU A 237 -13.61 -1.80 18.94
N LEU A 238 -13.12 -2.82 19.66
CA LEU A 238 -11.88 -3.51 19.30
C LEU A 238 -11.99 -4.23 17.96
N ASN A 239 -13.11 -4.92 17.74
CA ASN A 239 -13.38 -5.59 16.47
C ASN A 239 -13.43 -4.57 15.32
N ALA A 240 -14.14 -3.45 15.49
CA ALA A 240 -14.21 -2.41 14.47
C ALA A 240 -12.82 -1.84 14.12
N TYR A 241 -12.00 -1.56 15.13
CA TYR A 241 -10.61 -1.12 14.95
C TYR A 241 -9.76 -2.17 14.22
N SER A 242 -9.85 -3.44 14.63
CA SER A 242 -9.14 -4.54 13.99
C SER A 242 -9.52 -4.70 12.51
N GLU A 243 -10.81 -4.63 12.21
CA GLU A 243 -11.33 -4.74 10.85
C GLU A 243 -10.87 -3.55 9.98
N GLY A 244 -10.89 -2.32 10.51
CA GLY A 244 -10.33 -1.14 9.85
C GLY A 244 -8.83 -1.26 9.53
N MET A 245 -8.02 -1.63 10.53
CA MET A 245 -6.58 -1.86 10.33
C MET A 245 -6.31 -2.99 9.33
N ARG A 246 -7.18 -4.01 9.29
CA ARG A 246 -7.09 -5.09 8.30
C ARG A 246 -7.39 -4.59 6.89
N ALA A 247 -8.38 -3.70 6.71
CA ALA A 247 -8.65 -3.07 5.42
C ALA A 247 -7.43 -2.30 4.89
N PHE A 248 -6.78 -1.49 5.73
CA PHE A 248 -5.59 -0.72 5.36
C PHE A 248 -4.40 -1.61 5.02
N TYR A 249 -4.19 -2.68 5.79
CA TYR A 249 -3.17 -3.68 5.49
C TYR A 249 -3.41 -4.38 4.15
N LEU A 250 -4.65 -4.77 3.84
CA LEU A 250 -5.00 -5.41 2.57
C LEU A 250 -4.84 -4.45 1.39
N ALA A 251 -5.15 -3.16 1.57
CA ALA A 251 -4.92 -2.14 0.57
C ALA A 251 -3.42 -2.00 0.23
N ASP A 252 -2.55 -1.97 1.25
CA ASP A 252 -1.10 -2.01 1.05
C ASP A 252 -0.65 -3.23 0.22
N LEU A 253 -1.22 -4.41 0.49
CA LEU A 253 -0.92 -5.62 -0.29
C LEU A 253 -1.41 -5.52 -1.74
N VAL A 254 -2.55 -4.86 -2.00
CA VAL A 254 -3.00 -4.60 -3.37
C VAL A 254 -2.00 -3.72 -4.11
N ILE A 255 -1.49 -2.65 -3.49
CA ILE A 255 -0.48 -1.78 -4.12
C ILE A 255 0.83 -2.53 -4.37
N ARG A 256 1.24 -3.42 -3.46
CA ARG A 256 2.42 -4.28 -3.67
C ARG A 256 2.24 -5.25 -4.83
N ASP A 257 1.09 -5.90 -4.93
CA ASP A 257 0.84 -7.01 -5.87
C ASP A 257 0.43 -6.51 -7.27
N TYR A 258 -0.29 -5.38 -7.36
CA TYR A 258 -0.84 -4.81 -8.60
C TYR A 258 -0.25 -3.44 -8.98
N GLY A 259 0.62 -2.86 -8.14
CA GLY A 259 1.24 -1.56 -8.42
C GLY A 259 0.33 -0.37 -8.10
N THR A 260 0.74 0.81 -8.55
CA THR A 260 0.11 2.10 -8.25
C THR A 260 -0.83 2.55 -9.35
N HIS A 261 -0.63 2.04 -10.57
CA HIS A 261 -1.38 2.41 -11.77
C HIS A 261 -1.92 1.15 -12.46
N SER A 262 -2.90 1.36 -13.33
CA SER A 262 -3.36 0.39 -14.31
C SER A 262 -3.12 0.93 -15.71
N ILE A 263 -2.43 0.15 -16.55
CA ILE A 263 -2.13 0.55 -17.92
C ILE A 263 -3.39 0.47 -18.76
N SER A 264 -3.81 1.60 -19.32
CA SER A 264 -5.01 1.73 -20.16
C SER A 264 -4.69 1.77 -21.65
N SER A 265 -3.46 2.15 -22.02
CA SER A 265 -2.97 2.07 -23.39
C SER A 265 -1.48 1.79 -23.48
N VAL A 266 -1.07 1.10 -24.53
CA VAL A 266 0.33 0.82 -24.86
C VAL A 266 0.62 1.15 -26.31
N ASP A 267 1.77 1.78 -26.55
CA ASP A 267 2.33 1.90 -27.89
C ASP A 267 3.30 0.73 -28.11
N ALA A 268 2.99 -0.12 -29.09
CA ALA A 268 3.79 -1.27 -29.48
C ALA A 268 4.74 -0.91 -30.62
N GLY A 269 6.02 -1.28 -30.48
CA GLY A 269 7.05 -0.90 -31.45
C GLY A 269 8.44 -1.32 -31.02
N GLY A 270 9.43 -0.55 -31.49
CA GLY A 270 10.83 -0.67 -31.10
C GLY A 270 11.48 0.67 -30.84
N ILE A 271 12.49 0.69 -29.97
CA ILE A 271 13.34 1.87 -29.72
C ILE A 271 14.80 1.44 -29.79
N LEU A 272 15.62 2.22 -30.48
CA LEU A 272 17.07 2.15 -30.43
C LEU A 272 17.62 3.44 -29.85
N VAL A 273 18.43 3.35 -28.79
CA VAL A 273 18.92 4.51 -28.04
C VAL A 273 20.42 4.41 -27.87
N LYS A 274 21.12 5.52 -28.12
CA LYS A 274 22.51 5.74 -27.72
C LYS A 274 22.53 6.78 -26.60
N THR A 275 23.11 6.41 -25.46
CA THR A 275 23.35 7.31 -24.33
C THR A 275 24.84 7.50 -24.16
N ASP A 276 25.30 8.72 -24.35
CA ASP A 276 26.67 9.14 -24.14
C ASP A 276 26.73 10.01 -22.88
N THR A 277 27.81 9.89 -22.11
CA THR A 277 28.09 10.79 -20.99
C THR A 277 29.37 11.54 -21.29
N LEU A 278 29.33 12.86 -21.14
CA LEU A 278 30.46 13.72 -21.43
C LEU A 278 31.37 13.87 -20.19
N ASP A 279 32.54 14.48 -20.38
CA ASP A 279 33.42 14.88 -19.28
C ASP A 279 32.82 15.97 -18.38
N GLU A 280 33.33 16.13 -17.15
CA GLU A 280 32.84 17.11 -16.17
C GLU A 280 32.89 18.55 -16.69
N SER A 281 33.85 18.89 -17.56
CA SER A 281 33.96 20.24 -18.14
C SER A 281 32.79 20.60 -19.07
N SER A 282 31.98 19.63 -19.49
CA SER A 282 30.78 19.88 -20.28
C SER A 282 29.66 20.60 -19.51
N VAL A 283 29.64 20.52 -18.17
CA VAL A 283 28.57 21.13 -17.35
C VAL A 283 28.53 22.66 -17.50
N SER A 284 29.69 23.29 -17.68
CA SER A 284 29.81 24.74 -17.88
C SER A 284 29.42 25.21 -19.29
N MET A 285 29.01 24.31 -20.20
CA MET A 285 28.62 24.68 -21.56
C MET A 285 27.36 25.53 -21.56
N ASN A 286 27.35 26.56 -22.39
CA ASN A 286 26.19 27.42 -22.58
C ASN A 286 25.13 26.77 -23.49
N ARG A 287 23.99 27.44 -23.68
CA ARG A 287 22.86 26.91 -24.47
C ARG A 287 23.23 26.64 -25.94
N GLU A 288 24.04 27.49 -26.56
CA GLU A 288 24.44 27.34 -27.97
C GLU A 288 25.39 26.14 -28.15
N GLU A 289 26.36 25.98 -27.25
CA GLU A 289 27.26 24.84 -27.24
C GLU A 289 26.51 23.53 -27.03
N ARG A 290 25.52 23.50 -26.13
CA ARG A 290 24.67 22.32 -25.90
C ARG A 290 23.85 21.94 -27.14
N LEU A 291 23.37 22.92 -27.92
CA LEU A 291 22.69 22.66 -29.19
C LEU A 291 23.66 22.06 -30.24
N GLN A 292 24.91 22.52 -30.27
CA GLN A 292 25.95 21.95 -31.13
C GLN A 292 26.31 20.51 -30.75
N VAL A 293 26.37 20.22 -29.44
CA VAL A 293 26.54 18.87 -28.89
C VAL A 293 25.39 17.96 -29.33
N ALA A 294 24.14 18.40 -29.18
CA ALA A 294 22.96 17.65 -29.61
C ALA A 294 22.98 17.34 -31.12
N SER A 295 23.34 18.32 -31.95
CA SER A 295 23.49 18.14 -33.40
C SER A 295 24.60 17.14 -33.75
N SER A 296 25.75 17.25 -33.09
CA SER A 296 26.89 16.33 -33.29
C SER A 296 26.56 14.89 -32.89
N ALA A 297 25.82 14.72 -31.79
CA ALA A 297 25.32 13.42 -31.36
C ALA A 297 24.34 12.81 -32.37
N SER A 298 23.38 13.59 -32.87
CA SER A 298 22.44 13.17 -33.93
C SER A 298 23.19 12.70 -35.18
N ALA A 299 24.19 13.46 -35.63
CA ALA A 299 25.00 13.11 -36.79
C ALA A 299 25.76 11.78 -36.58
N LYS A 300 26.38 11.60 -35.41
CA LYS A 300 27.09 10.36 -35.07
C LYS A 300 26.16 9.17 -34.94
N PHE A 301 24.99 9.36 -34.36
CA PHE A 301 23.99 8.29 -34.21
C PHE A 301 23.44 7.85 -35.57
N ALA A 302 23.12 8.78 -36.48
CA ALA A 302 22.70 8.41 -37.82
C ALA A 302 23.81 7.78 -38.66
N GLN A 303 25.06 8.24 -38.50
CA GLN A 303 26.23 7.59 -39.12
C GLN A 303 26.31 6.12 -38.69
N MET A 304 26.09 5.84 -37.40
CA MET A 304 26.08 4.48 -36.85
C MET A 304 24.97 3.61 -37.46
N LEU A 305 23.83 4.20 -37.85
CA LEU A 305 22.70 3.49 -38.47
C LEU A 305 22.78 3.42 -40.01
N SER A 306 23.84 3.99 -40.60
CA SER A 306 23.99 4.15 -42.05
C SER A 306 22.83 4.91 -42.71
N VAL A 307 22.22 5.85 -41.98
CA VAL A 307 21.08 6.66 -42.45
C VAL A 307 21.59 7.93 -43.13
N LYS A 308 21.11 8.21 -44.34
CA LYS A 308 21.34 9.49 -45.02
C LYS A 308 20.37 10.53 -44.45
N ILE A 309 20.83 11.42 -43.57
CA ILE A 309 20.00 12.51 -43.03
C ILE A 309 19.88 13.64 -44.08
N GLY A 310 18.70 14.27 -44.15
CA GLY A 310 18.47 15.45 -44.99
C GLY A 310 19.30 16.68 -44.59
N ALA A 311 19.27 17.70 -45.44
CA ALA A 311 20.18 18.86 -45.46
C ALA A 311 20.24 19.76 -44.20
N SER A 312 19.50 19.47 -43.11
CA SER A 312 19.52 20.27 -41.87
C SER A 312 20.58 19.83 -40.85
N VAL A 313 21.20 18.66 -41.02
CA VAL A 313 22.33 18.20 -40.18
C VAL A 313 23.61 18.37 -40.98
N THR A 314 24.24 19.54 -40.86
CA THR A 314 25.57 19.79 -41.43
C THR A 314 26.59 18.90 -40.72
N LEU A 315 27.09 17.89 -41.44
CA LEU A 315 28.21 17.04 -41.01
C LEU A 315 29.50 17.89 -40.96
N ASN A 316 29.64 18.73 -39.94
CA ASN A 316 30.91 19.37 -39.66
C ASN A 316 31.82 18.37 -38.94
N ASN A 317 32.77 17.80 -39.69
CA ASN A 317 33.69 16.77 -39.18
C ASN A 317 34.54 17.25 -38.00
N THR A 318 34.78 18.57 -37.84
CA THR A 318 35.54 19.09 -36.70
C THR A 318 34.74 19.06 -35.41
N GLU A 319 33.46 19.43 -35.44
CA GLU A 319 32.60 19.48 -34.25
C GLU A 319 32.23 18.07 -33.76
N THR A 320 31.97 17.15 -34.69
CA THR A 320 31.72 15.75 -34.33
C THR A 320 32.95 15.05 -33.73
N LYS A 321 34.16 15.48 -34.10
CA LYS A 321 35.42 15.02 -33.49
C LYS A 321 35.56 15.57 -32.06
N LYS A 322 35.36 16.87 -31.85
CA LYS A 322 35.36 17.49 -30.51
C LYS A 322 34.35 16.83 -29.58
N TYR A 323 33.14 16.57 -30.07
CA TYR A 323 32.13 15.82 -29.32
C TYR A 323 32.66 14.45 -28.88
N SER A 324 33.20 13.67 -29.83
CA SER A 324 33.68 12.31 -29.57
C SER A 324 34.84 12.27 -28.56
N GLU A 325 35.71 13.29 -28.55
CA GLU A 325 36.82 13.43 -27.59
C GLU A 325 36.32 13.71 -26.17
N LYS A 326 35.14 14.31 -26.02
CA LYS A 326 34.52 14.60 -24.71
C LYS A 326 33.69 13.44 -24.16
N VAL A 327 33.36 12.42 -24.96
CA VAL A 327 32.58 11.26 -24.52
C VAL A 327 33.44 10.38 -23.62
N THR A 328 33.05 10.24 -22.35
CA THR A 328 33.72 9.38 -21.37
C THR A 328 33.10 7.98 -21.31
N HIS A 329 31.77 7.90 -21.48
CA HIS A 329 31.02 6.65 -21.50
C HIS A 329 30.02 6.66 -22.65
N SER A 330 29.81 5.52 -23.30
CA SER A 330 28.85 5.36 -24.39
C SER A 330 28.16 4.00 -24.30
N ARG A 331 26.83 4.01 -24.37
CA ARG A 331 26.00 2.80 -24.31
C ARG A 331 24.93 2.84 -25.39
N VAL A 332 24.75 1.71 -26.06
CA VAL A 332 23.65 1.49 -27.02
C VAL A 332 22.68 0.48 -26.42
N THR A 333 21.39 0.82 -26.41
CA THR A 333 20.32 -0.04 -25.90
C THR A 333 19.24 -0.16 -26.97
N SER A 334 18.78 -1.38 -27.23
CA SER A 334 17.66 -1.66 -28.14
C SER A 334 16.53 -2.32 -27.36
N HIS A 335 15.32 -1.80 -27.53
CA HIS A 335 14.07 -2.34 -27.00
C HIS A 335 13.23 -2.84 -28.18
N GLY A 336 12.96 -4.14 -28.22
CA GLY A 336 12.26 -4.77 -29.34
C GLY A 336 13.12 -4.93 -30.59
N GLY A 337 12.60 -5.69 -31.56
CA GLY A 337 13.28 -6.01 -32.81
C GLY A 337 14.42 -7.03 -32.69
N PRO A 338 15.22 -7.21 -33.75
CA PRO A 338 16.34 -8.14 -33.76
C PRO A 338 17.49 -7.65 -32.87
N ILE A 339 18.38 -8.57 -32.46
CA ILE A 339 19.55 -8.25 -31.62
C ILE A 339 20.43 -7.22 -32.34
N PHE A 340 20.63 -6.07 -31.71
CA PHE A 340 21.42 -4.99 -32.29
C PHE A 340 22.91 -5.34 -32.40
N ARG A 341 23.46 -5.33 -33.63
CA ARG A 341 24.90 -5.56 -33.91
C ARG A 341 25.55 -4.32 -34.51
N ALA A 342 26.32 -3.60 -33.69
CA ALA A 342 26.91 -2.31 -34.06
C ALA A 342 27.80 -2.33 -35.32
N SER A 343 28.40 -3.48 -35.68
CA SER A 343 29.33 -3.61 -36.81
C SER A 343 28.66 -3.92 -38.15
N SER A 344 27.41 -4.37 -38.17
CA SER A 344 26.78 -4.93 -39.38
C SER A 344 25.36 -4.44 -39.64
N MET A 345 24.72 -3.79 -38.67
CA MET A 345 23.30 -3.53 -38.71
C MET A 345 23.00 -2.17 -39.33
N ASN A 346 22.13 -2.14 -40.33
CA ASN A 346 21.57 -0.93 -40.91
C ASN A 346 20.13 -0.71 -40.43
N LEU A 347 19.60 0.51 -40.62
CA LEU A 347 18.24 0.84 -40.19
C LEU A 347 17.18 -0.11 -40.78
N SER A 348 17.23 -0.38 -42.08
CA SER A 348 16.22 -1.20 -42.78
C SER A 348 16.18 -2.63 -42.24
N GLU A 349 17.34 -3.24 -41.97
CA GLU A 349 17.44 -4.57 -41.38
C GLU A 349 16.83 -4.64 -39.97
N TRP A 350 16.95 -3.57 -39.19
CA TRP A 350 16.29 -3.49 -37.88
C TRP A 350 14.76 -3.33 -38.00
N GLU A 351 14.31 -2.51 -38.94
CA GLU A 351 12.87 -2.29 -39.20
C GLU A 351 12.18 -3.55 -39.71
N ASP A 352 12.82 -4.28 -40.63
CA ASP A 352 12.27 -5.51 -41.21
C ASP A 352 12.06 -6.60 -40.14
N GLY A 353 12.95 -6.68 -39.15
CA GLY A 353 12.85 -7.64 -38.04
C GLY A 353 11.95 -7.19 -36.88
N LEU A 354 11.33 -6.01 -36.95
CA LEU A 354 10.61 -5.43 -35.82
C LEU A 354 9.24 -6.09 -35.58
N ASP A 355 8.55 -6.48 -36.65
CA ASP A 355 7.17 -7.00 -36.58
C ASP A 355 7.05 -8.29 -35.76
N ASP A 356 8.09 -9.10 -35.71
CA ASP A 356 8.12 -10.36 -34.96
C ASP A 356 8.44 -10.18 -33.48
N ARG A 357 8.92 -8.99 -33.06
CA ARG A 357 9.45 -8.73 -31.71
C ARG A 357 9.08 -7.34 -31.20
N LEU A 358 7.79 -7.03 -31.26
CA LEU A 358 7.27 -5.78 -30.72
C LEU A 358 7.29 -5.80 -29.19
N VAL A 359 7.60 -4.65 -28.61
CA VAL A 359 7.51 -4.42 -27.16
C VAL A 359 6.72 -3.15 -26.90
N ALA A 360 6.25 -2.97 -25.67
CA ALA A 360 5.66 -1.70 -25.24
C ALA A 360 6.76 -0.65 -25.09
N ILE A 361 6.73 0.33 -25.98
CA ILE A 361 7.70 1.44 -26.10
C ILE A 361 7.18 2.74 -25.52
N ASP A 362 5.88 2.81 -25.22
CA ASP A 362 5.29 3.81 -24.35
C ASP A 362 4.06 3.22 -23.67
N ARG A 363 3.70 3.77 -22.52
CA ARG A 363 2.58 3.31 -21.70
C ARG A 363 1.85 4.51 -21.16
N SER A 364 0.52 4.46 -21.20
CA SER A 364 -0.35 5.40 -20.48
C SER A 364 -1.29 4.61 -19.59
N GLY A 365 -1.62 5.17 -18.44
CA GLY A 365 -2.45 4.52 -17.46
C GLY A 365 -3.07 5.54 -16.52
N THR A 366 -3.93 5.03 -15.65
CA THR A 366 -4.55 5.79 -14.57
C THR A 366 -4.16 5.20 -13.22
N PRO A 367 -4.19 5.99 -12.14
CA PRO A 367 -4.01 5.46 -10.80
C PRO A 367 -4.98 4.31 -10.51
N ILE A 368 -4.51 3.29 -9.80
CA ILE A 368 -5.26 2.04 -9.60
C ILE A 368 -6.57 2.24 -8.84
N TYR A 369 -6.64 3.26 -7.97
CA TYR A 369 -7.84 3.60 -7.22
C TYR A 369 -8.96 4.17 -8.10
N GLU A 370 -8.65 4.68 -9.30
CA GLU A 370 -9.66 5.15 -10.26
C GLU A 370 -10.42 4.00 -10.94
N LEU A 371 -9.91 2.77 -10.84
CA LEU A 371 -10.63 1.58 -11.28
C LEU A 371 -11.82 1.24 -10.37
N VAL A 372 -11.90 1.82 -9.18
CA VAL A 372 -12.98 1.59 -8.21
C VAL A 372 -14.16 2.51 -8.53
N THR A 373 -15.16 1.98 -9.22
CA THR A 373 -16.35 2.74 -9.63
C THR A 373 -17.61 1.90 -9.46
N LEU A 374 -18.78 2.55 -9.45
CA LEU A 374 -20.08 1.87 -9.48
C LEU A 374 -20.29 0.99 -10.72
N ARG A 375 -19.52 1.22 -11.81
CA ARG A 375 -19.62 0.43 -13.05
C ARG A 375 -18.75 -0.82 -13.01
N SER A 376 -17.55 -0.71 -12.46
CA SER A 376 -16.61 -1.82 -12.34
C SER A 376 -16.92 -2.76 -11.16
N LEU A 377 -17.62 -2.24 -10.13
CA LEU A 377 -18.06 -2.98 -8.95
C LEU A 377 -19.55 -2.69 -8.65
N PRO A 378 -20.48 -3.09 -9.53
CA PRO A 378 -21.91 -2.76 -9.40
C PRO A 378 -22.60 -3.44 -8.22
N GLU A 379 -21.95 -4.44 -7.61
CA GLU A 379 -22.42 -5.06 -6.37
C GLU A 379 -22.28 -4.17 -5.12
N LEU A 380 -21.40 -3.16 -5.11
CA LEU A 380 -21.13 -2.36 -3.92
C LEU A 380 -22.02 -1.11 -3.87
N SER A 381 -22.35 -0.68 -2.65
CA SER A 381 -23.05 0.59 -2.43
C SER A 381 -22.13 1.79 -2.74
N GLU A 382 -22.73 2.93 -3.10
CA GLU A 382 -21.99 4.16 -3.44
C GLU A 382 -21.03 4.61 -2.33
N HIS A 383 -21.47 4.56 -1.07
CA HIS A 383 -20.61 4.89 0.07
C HIS A 383 -19.43 3.93 0.22
N LEU A 384 -19.59 2.63 -0.08
CA LEU A 384 -18.48 1.68 -0.02
C LEU A 384 -17.47 1.90 -1.16
N ILE A 385 -17.95 2.25 -2.36
CA ILE A 385 -17.08 2.60 -3.50
C ILE A 385 -16.18 3.79 -3.15
N LEU A 386 -16.75 4.85 -2.57
CA LEU A 386 -15.99 6.03 -2.16
C LEU A 386 -14.94 5.70 -1.09
N ARG A 387 -15.32 4.98 -0.04
CA ARG A 387 -14.41 4.56 1.04
C ARG A 387 -13.29 3.65 0.52
N LEU A 388 -13.62 2.69 -0.35
CA LEU A 388 -12.64 1.78 -0.96
C LEU A 388 -11.65 2.54 -1.85
N GLY A 389 -12.14 3.43 -2.71
CA GLY A 389 -11.30 4.27 -3.56
C GLY A 389 -10.33 5.14 -2.74
N ARG A 390 -10.82 5.80 -1.69
CA ARG A 390 -9.96 6.58 -0.78
C ARG A 390 -8.94 5.72 -0.04
N THR A 391 -9.35 4.53 0.42
CA THR A 391 -8.46 3.59 1.11
C THR A 391 -7.29 3.16 0.22
N LEU A 392 -7.54 2.88 -1.07
CA LEU A 392 -6.48 2.58 -2.03
C LEU A 392 -5.62 3.81 -2.34
N LYS A 393 -6.23 4.99 -2.50
CA LYS A 393 -5.49 6.24 -2.71
C LYS A 393 -4.50 6.50 -1.56
N SER A 394 -4.96 6.37 -0.31
CA SER A 394 -4.11 6.45 0.90
C SER A 394 -2.93 5.47 0.84
N ALA A 395 -3.17 4.21 0.45
CA ALA A 395 -2.10 3.22 0.32
C ALA A 395 -1.07 3.58 -0.77
N VAL A 396 -1.51 4.13 -1.91
CA VAL A 396 -0.60 4.65 -2.94
C VAL A 396 0.21 5.83 -2.41
N GLU A 397 -0.43 6.82 -1.79
CA GLU A 397 0.26 7.98 -1.20
C GLU A 397 1.31 7.58 -0.16
N ARG A 398 0.98 6.60 0.68
CA ARG A 398 1.89 6.06 1.69
C ARG A 398 3.15 5.45 1.06
N TYR A 399 2.98 4.71 -0.03
CA TYR A 399 4.08 4.11 -0.78
C TYR A 399 5.00 5.17 -1.42
N TYR A 400 4.44 6.25 -1.97
CA TYR A 400 5.22 7.36 -2.50
C TYR A 400 5.95 8.13 -1.38
N ARG A 401 5.26 8.45 -0.27
CA ARG A 401 5.85 9.11 0.92
C ARG A 401 7.03 8.33 1.48
N ALA A 402 6.90 7.01 1.60
CA ALA A 402 7.97 6.15 2.14
C ALA A 402 9.25 6.17 1.28
N ASN A 403 9.12 6.44 -0.02
CA ASN A 403 10.22 6.44 -0.99
C ASN A 403 10.70 7.85 -1.40
N ALA A 404 10.10 8.90 -0.83
CA ALA A 404 10.54 10.27 -1.00
C ALA A 404 11.77 10.56 -0.13
N VAL A 405 12.83 11.09 -0.74
CA VAL A 405 14.04 11.62 -0.10
C VAL A 405 14.11 13.09 -0.46
N ILE A 406 13.83 13.94 0.53
CA ILE A 406 13.74 15.39 0.35
C ILE A 406 15.12 16.00 0.60
N GLY A 407 15.71 16.59 -0.44
CA GLY A 407 17.05 17.17 -0.38
C GLY A 407 17.35 18.07 -1.57
N CYS A 408 18.56 18.60 -1.66
CA CYS A 408 18.94 19.43 -2.78
C CYS A 408 19.24 18.57 -4.02
N MET A 409 18.59 18.88 -5.14
CA MET A 409 18.76 18.15 -6.40
C MET A 409 19.60 18.92 -7.43
N ASP A 410 20.06 20.13 -7.12
CA ASP A 410 20.86 20.97 -8.01
C ASP A 410 22.34 20.60 -7.91
N PRO A 411 22.96 20.02 -8.95
CA PRO A 411 24.37 19.60 -8.93
C PRO A 411 25.37 20.74 -8.72
N SER A 412 24.96 22.00 -8.95
CA SER A 412 25.81 23.17 -8.72
C SER A 412 25.84 23.62 -7.24
N SER A 413 24.93 23.10 -6.42
CA SER A 413 24.81 23.46 -5.01
C SER A 413 25.80 22.68 -4.14
N VAL A 414 26.35 23.36 -3.12
CA VAL A 414 27.17 22.73 -2.06
C VAL A 414 26.38 21.74 -1.22
N PHE A 415 25.05 21.82 -1.23
CA PHE A 415 24.15 20.92 -0.52
C PHE A 415 23.55 19.85 -1.42
N TYR A 416 23.97 19.75 -2.70
CA TYR A 416 23.50 18.73 -3.62
C TYR A 416 23.54 17.35 -2.96
N ASP A 417 22.48 16.56 -3.09
CA ASP A 417 22.43 15.19 -2.60
C ASP A 417 22.00 14.27 -3.75
N ASN A 418 22.86 13.33 -4.11
CA ASN A 418 22.60 12.43 -5.23
C ASN A 418 21.48 11.40 -4.94
N GLN A 419 21.13 11.19 -3.67
CA GLN A 419 20.03 10.32 -3.27
C GLN A 419 18.68 11.05 -3.25
N ALA A 420 18.68 12.38 -3.19
CA ALA A 420 17.47 13.19 -3.21
C ALA A 420 16.69 13.00 -4.52
N ASN A 421 15.38 12.81 -4.38
CA ASN A 421 14.44 12.69 -5.49
C ASN A 421 13.24 13.63 -5.35
N VAL A 422 13.19 14.40 -4.27
CA VAL A 422 12.24 15.48 -4.06
C VAL A 422 13.03 16.74 -3.71
N ALA A 423 12.81 17.80 -4.49
CA ALA A 423 13.54 19.04 -4.31
C ALA A 423 13.17 19.68 -2.96
N SER A 424 14.16 19.93 -2.12
CA SER A 424 14.00 20.76 -0.93
C SER A 424 13.77 22.23 -1.32
N THR A 425 13.09 22.99 -0.48
CA THR A 425 12.91 24.43 -0.68
C THR A 425 14.21 25.22 -0.47
N GLU A 426 15.24 24.62 0.12
CA GLU A 426 16.45 25.29 0.64
C GLU A 426 17.74 24.80 -0.05
N CYS A 427 17.73 24.76 -1.38
CA CYS A 427 18.85 24.29 -2.21
C CYS A 427 20.00 25.29 -2.40
N ARG A 428 19.82 26.58 -2.08
CA ARG A 428 20.80 27.64 -2.36
C ARG A 428 21.57 28.03 -1.11
N GLY A 429 22.87 27.77 -1.10
CA GLY A 429 23.79 28.16 -0.04
C GLY A 429 25.13 28.54 -0.62
N GLU A 430 25.23 29.71 -1.26
CA GLU A 430 26.44 30.12 -1.99
C GLU A 430 27.69 30.27 -1.09
N ASN A 431 27.56 30.24 0.25
CA ASN A 431 28.67 30.39 1.20
C ASN A 431 28.52 29.60 2.52
N ALA A 432 27.60 28.64 2.62
CA ALA A 432 27.33 27.94 3.87
C ALA A 432 28.16 26.64 3.95
N LYS A 433 29.29 26.66 4.66
CA LYS A 433 29.92 25.43 5.14
C LYS A 433 29.05 24.89 6.27
N LEU A 434 28.45 23.71 6.09
CA LEU A 434 28.06 22.93 7.26
C LEU A 434 29.35 22.61 7.99
N ASP A 435 29.52 23.16 9.18
CA ASP A 435 30.63 22.76 10.03
C ASP A 435 30.40 21.30 10.44
N GLU A 436 31.11 20.37 9.78
CA GLU A 436 31.07 18.92 10.05
C GLU A 436 31.36 18.59 11.52
N GLN A 437 31.95 19.54 12.26
CA GLN A 437 32.30 19.38 13.66
C GLN A 437 31.15 19.72 14.61
N VAL A 438 30.08 20.37 14.14
CA VAL A 438 28.87 20.63 14.94
C VAL A 438 27.95 19.40 14.86
N ARG A 439 28.42 18.28 15.41
CA ARG A 439 27.55 17.14 15.73
C ARG A 439 26.53 17.63 16.74
N LEU A 440 25.27 17.79 16.32
CA LEU A 440 24.24 18.23 17.25
C LEU A 440 24.01 17.16 18.30
N PRO A 441 23.97 17.54 19.57
CA PRO A 441 23.94 16.56 20.62
C PRO A 441 22.51 16.01 20.71
N PHE A 442 22.39 14.69 20.81
CA PHE A 442 21.12 13.98 20.83
C PHE A 442 20.79 13.55 22.27
N GLY A 443 19.69 14.03 22.83
CA GLY A 443 19.37 13.81 24.26
C GLY A 443 18.78 12.44 24.58
N GLY A 444 18.65 11.57 23.57
CA GLY A 444 17.98 10.28 23.66
C GLY A 444 16.52 10.31 23.21
N THR A 445 15.86 9.16 23.31
CA THR A 445 14.43 8.97 23.08
C THR A 445 13.81 8.22 24.25
N TYR A 446 12.49 8.36 24.40
CA TYR A 446 11.72 7.57 25.36
C TYR A 446 10.28 7.39 24.86
N GLN A 447 9.63 6.34 25.36
CA GLN A 447 8.25 5.98 25.01
C GLN A 447 7.45 5.81 26.30
N LYS A 448 6.45 6.67 26.49
CA LYS A 448 5.46 6.54 27.58
C LYS A 448 4.46 5.44 27.21
N CYS A 449 3.93 4.75 28.21
CA CYS A 449 2.87 3.75 28.03
C CYS A 449 1.74 4.01 29.02
N GLU A 450 0.51 3.93 28.54
CA GLU A 450 -0.70 3.94 29.35
C GLU A 450 -1.43 2.60 29.18
N GLY A 451 -1.82 1.98 30.30
CA GLY A 451 -2.40 0.65 30.33
C GLY A 451 -2.03 -0.09 31.61
N THR A 452 -2.28 -1.38 31.65
CA THR A 452 -1.93 -2.22 32.81
C THR A 452 -0.42 -2.43 32.92
N PRO A 453 0.15 -2.58 34.13
CA PRO A 453 1.59 -2.76 34.32
C PRO A 453 2.19 -3.91 33.50
N ASP A 454 1.48 -5.04 33.39
CA ASP A 454 1.95 -6.21 32.64
C ASP A 454 2.12 -5.89 31.15
N LEU A 455 1.12 -5.26 30.52
CA LEU A 455 1.21 -4.83 29.12
C LEU A 455 2.28 -3.76 28.91
N CYS A 456 2.32 -2.77 29.80
CA CYS A 456 3.26 -1.66 29.67
C CYS A 456 4.72 -2.06 29.93
N SER A 457 4.98 -3.17 30.64
CA SER A 457 6.34 -3.66 30.89
C SER A 457 7.13 -3.93 29.60
N THR A 458 6.44 -4.33 28.51
CA THR A 458 7.04 -4.62 27.20
C THR A 458 6.99 -3.44 26.21
N VAL A 459 6.24 -2.38 26.56
CA VAL A 459 5.96 -1.25 25.67
C VAL A 459 6.65 0.03 26.14
N ALA A 460 6.77 0.25 27.44
CA ALA A 460 7.39 1.46 27.98
C ALA A 460 8.91 1.42 27.79
N VAL A 461 9.48 2.53 27.33
CA VAL A 461 10.92 2.65 27.10
C VAL A 461 11.40 3.92 27.76
N LYS A 462 12.27 3.80 28.76
CA LYS A 462 12.84 4.93 29.49
C LYS A 462 14.03 5.51 28.76
N ASN A 463 14.27 6.82 28.91
CA ASN A 463 15.46 7.45 28.36
C ASN A 463 16.69 6.90 29.12
N PRO A 464 17.68 6.29 28.42
CA PRO A 464 18.87 5.77 29.08
C PRO A 464 19.68 6.83 29.84
N ALA A 465 19.57 8.11 29.49
CA ALA A 465 20.29 9.19 30.17
C ALA A 465 19.70 9.54 31.55
N THR A 466 18.38 9.42 31.72
CA THR A 466 17.69 9.83 32.97
C THR A 466 17.18 8.64 33.77
N GLY A 467 17.04 7.46 33.13
CA GLY A 467 16.37 6.30 33.74
C GLY A 467 14.85 6.50 33.89
N ASP A 468 14.28 7.50 33.23
CA ASP A 468 12.87 7.88 33.34
C ASP A 468 12.30 8.38 31.99
N PHE A 469 11.01 8.74 31.96
CA PHE A 469 10.31 9.27 30.78
C PHE A 469 10.52 10.79 30.61
N THR A 470 11.77 11.24 30.75
CA THR A 470 12.15 12.65 30.73
C THR A 470 13.44 12.87 29.93
N CYS A 471 13.63 14.09 29.46
CA CYS A 471 14.88 14.50 28.82
C CYS A 471 15.93 14.94 29.84
N PRO A 472 17.23 14.74 29.55
CA PRO A 472 18.30 15.25 30.39
C PRO A 472 18.34 16.78 30.38
N ILE A 473 19.05 17.36 31.36
CA ILE A 473 19.22 18.82 31.47
C ILE A 473 19.82 19.37 30.17
N GLY A 474 19.24 20.47 29.67
CA GLY A 474 19.64 21.08 28.40
C GLY A 474 18.84 20.62 27.18
N TYR A 475 17.87 19.73 27.39
CA TYR A 475 17.02 19.17 26.34
C TYR A 475 15.54 19.33 26.65
N ILE A 476 14.74 19.48 25.59
CA ILE A 476 13.29 19.53 25.64
C ILE A 476 12.69 18.24 25.07
N SER A 477 11.54 17.84 25.61
CA SER A 477 10.77 16.71 25.09
C SER A 477 9.98 17.14 23.85
N VAL A 478 10.16 16.42 22.75
CA VAL A 478 9.42 16.63 21.51
C VAL A 478 8.67 15.36 21.18
N GLN A 479 7.34 15.43 21.13
CA GLN A 479 6.52 14.31 20.70
C GLN A 479 6.81 13.97 19.24
N LEU A 480 6.97 12.69 18.94
CA LEU A 480 7.31 12.21 17.60
C LEU A 480 6.14 11.47 16.94
N LEU A 481 5.34 10.76 17.74
CA LEU A 481 4.15 10.05 17.28
C LEU A 481 3.00 10.26 18.27
N PRO A 482 1.74 10.26 17.80
CA PRO A 482 0.58 10.26 18.67
C PRO A 482 0.49 8.95 19.46
N ALA A 483 -0.50 8.85 20.36
CA ALA A 483 -0.78 7.62 21.08
C ALA A 483 -1.08 6.48 20.09
N GLN A 484 -0.43 5.33 20.27
CA GLN A 484 -0.61 4.14 19.43
C GLN A 484 -0.99 2.92 20.27
N VAL A 485 -2.08 2.25 19.91
CA VAL A 485 -2.48 0.95 20.48
C VAL A 485 -1.45 -0.11 20.07
N ARG A 486 -0.85 -0.81 21.05
CA ARG A 486 0.21 -1.81 20.83
C ARG A 486 -0.30 -3.22 20.94
N ASN A 487 -0.68 -3.63 22.14
CA ASN A 487 -1.20 -4.95 22.46
C ASN A 487 -2.41 -4.81 23.38
N CYS A 488 -3.35 -5.74 23.23
CA CYS A 488 -4.54 -5.81 24.06
C CYS A 488 -4.74 -7.23 24.57
N TYR A 489 -5.32 -7.35 25.77
CA TYR A 489 -5.78 -8.61 26.32
C TYR A 489 -7.23 -8.50 26.80
N SER A 490 -7.91 -9.64 26.78
CA SER A 490 -9.29 -9.75 27.24
C SER A 490 -9.34 -10.00 28.74
N ARG A 491 -10.02 -9.13 29.48
CA ARG A 491 -10.37 -9.32 30.89
C ARG A 491 -11.87 -9.57 31.02
N CYS A 492 -12.24 -10.75 31.48
CA CYS A 492 -13.62 -11.13 31.68
C CYS A 492 -13.97 -11.10 33.16
N GLU A 493 -15.00 -10.35 33.52
CA GLU A 493 -15.56 -10.41 34.87
C GLU A 493 -16.63 -11.51 34.92
N SER A 494 -16.37 -12.55 35.72
CA SER A 494 -17.35 -13.59 35.99
C SER A 494 -18.32 -13.09 37.06
N SER A 495 -19.55 -12.76 36.67
CA SER A 495 -20.62 -12.54 37.64
C SER A 495 -21.31 -13.87 37.94
N ALA A 496 -21.43 -14.24 39.22
CA ALA A 496 -22.04 -15.51 39.63
C ALA A 496 -23.53 -15.65 39.26
N TRP A 497 -24.17 -14.56 38.80
CA TRP A 497 -25.61 -14.46 38.55
C TRP A 497 -26.00 -14.25 37.08
N LYS A 498 -25.08 -13.86 36.18
CA LYS A 498 -25.36 -13.80 34.73
C LYS A 498 -24.75 -15.02 34.03
N ARG A 499 -25.51 -15.59 33.09
CA ARG A 499 -25.10 -16.75 32.28
C ARG A 499 -24.00 -16.42 31.24
N SER A 500 -23.60 -15.15 31.12
CA SER A 500 -22.54 -14.67 30.23
C SER A 500 -21.54 -13.80 31.01
N SER A 501 -20.24 -14.08 30.85
CA SER A 501 -19.15 -13.22 31.31
C SER A 501 -19.04 -11.98 30.43
N GLU A 502 -19.08 -10.79 31.03
CA GLU A 502 -18.82 -9.53 30.33
C GLU A 502 -17.30 -9.35 30.25
N CYS A 503 -16.78 -9.22 29.03
CA CYS A 503 -15.34 -9.12 28.77
C CYS A 503 -15.00 -7.73 28.24
N HIS A 504 -14.12 -7.03 28.94
CA HIS A 504 -13.53 -5.77 28.53
C HIS A 504 -12.11 -6.02 28.00
N GLN A 505 -11.72 -5.27 26.99
CA GLN A 505 -10.37 -5.35 26.43
C GLN A 505 -9.53 -4.27 27.08
N GLN A 506 -8.44 -4.68 27.71
CA GLN A 506 -7.45 -3.76 28.26
C GLN A 506 -6.28 -3.71 27.29
N CYS A 507 -5.93 -2.50 26.86
CA CYS A 507 -4.89 -2.24 25.87
C CYS A 507 -3.77 -1.40 26.47
N ALA A 508 -2.56 -1.57 25.95
CA ALA A 508 -1.49 -0.62 26.15
C ALA A 508 -1.41 0.33 24.96
N THR A 509 -1.46 1.62 25.26
CA THR A 509 -1.21 2.70 24.31
C THR A 509 0.16 3.29 24.59
N SER A 510 0.87 3.72 23.54
CA SER A 510 2.20 4.31 23.71
C SER A 510 2.32 5.64 23.01
N VAL A 511 3.02 6.60 23.62
CA VAL A 511 3.35 7.89 23.02
C VAL A 511 4.87 8.03 22.96
N LEU A 512 5.40 8.41 21.81
CA LEU A 512 6.84 8.42 21.55
C LEU A 512 7.41 9.83 21.58
N PHE A 513 8.56 10.01 22.22
CA PHE A 513 9.25 11.29 22.35
C PHE A 513 10.73 11.17 22.00
N TRP A 514 11.30 12.26 21.52
CA TRP A 514 12.75 12.43 21.38
C TRP A 514 13.20 13.71 22.08
N CYS A 515 14.45 13.72 22.52
CA CYS A 515 15.04 14.83 23.27
C CYS A 515 15.88 15.69 22.35
N ALA A 516 15.33 16.84 21.98
CA ALA A 516 16.01 17.85 21.20
C ALA A 516 16.71 18.85 22.11
N ARG A 517 17.85 19.40 21.67
CA ARG A 517 18.53 20.47 22.40
C ARG A 517 17.57 21.66 22.56
N ASP A 518 17.50 22.19 23.78
CA ASP A 518 16.67 23.36 24.07
C ASP A 518 17.16 24.58 23.27
N PRO A 519 16.34 25.15 22.36
CA PRO A 519 16.75 26.28 21.54
C PRO A 519 16.95 27.58 22.32
N SER A 520 16.43 27.69 23.54
CA SER A 520 16.53 28.88 24.39
C SER A 520 17.89 29.02 25.07
N LEU A 521 18.69 27.96 25.13
CA LEU A 521 19.99 27.98 25.80
C LEU A 521 21.08 28.56 24.89
N SER A 522 21.49 29.80 25.16
CA SER A 522 22.66 30.43 24.52
C SER A 522 23.95 30.00 25.22
N GLY A 523 24.67 29.05 24.64
CA GLY A 523 26.01 28.61 25.08
C GLY A 523 26.63 27.60 24.10
N GLU A 524 27.96 27.52 24.06
CA GLU A 524 28.66 26.44 23.34
C GLU A 524 28.28 25.07 23.93
N ILE A 525 28.29 24.05 23.07
CA ILE A 525 28.02 22.66 23.46
C ILE A 525 29.13 22.27 24.46
N THR A 526 28.82 22.20 25.75
CA THR A 526 29.74 21.54 26.68
C THR A 526 29.77 20.06 26.32
N ASP A 527 30.96 19.52 26.06
CA ASP A 527 31.23 18.26 25.35
C ASP A 527 30.65 16.97 25.97
N ASN A 528 29.92 17.04 27.09
CA ASN A 528 29.51 15.88 27.88
C ASN A 528 28.00 15.59 27.91
N GLY A 529 27.15 16.41 27.31
CA GLY A 529 25.69 16.19 27.36
C GLY A 529 25.15 15.55 26.08
N GLY A 530 24.84 14.24 26.09
CA GLY A 530 24.06 13.58 25.02
C GLY A 530 24.73 12.37 24.37
N PHE A 531 23.93 11.59 23.65
CA PHE A 531 24.32 10.37 22.95
C PHE A 531 24.87 10.64 21.55
N VAL A 532 25.74 9.74 21.10
CA VAL A 532 26.10 9.57 19.69
C VAL A 532 24.98 8.80 18.99
N PHE A 533 24.53 9.32 17.85
CA PHE A 533 23.57 8.65 16.99
C PHE A 533 24.28 7.73 16.00
N GLY A 534 24.11 6.42 16.15
CA GLY A 534 24.67 5.40 15.25
C GLY A 534 23.73 5.02 14.10
N GLY A 535 22.75 5.88 13.79
CA GLY A 535 21.67 5.58 12.85
C GLY A 535 20.52 4.78 13.47
N LEU A 536 19.70 4.18 12.62
CA LEU A 536 18.55 3.39 13.02
C LEU A 536 18.28 2.31 11.98
N TYR A 537 17.54 1.28 12.37
CA TYR A 537 17.02 0.26 11.46
C TYR A 537 15.63 -0.17 11.90
N THR A 538 14.91 -0.84 11.00
CA THR A 538 13.66 -1.51 11.31
C THR A 538 13.80 -3.01 11.05
N ASP A 539 12.72 -3.76 11.07
CA ASP A 539 12.67 -5.14 10.57
C ASP A 539 12.54 -5.23 9.03
N GLN A 540 12.38 -4.11 8.33
CA GLN A 540 12.32 -4.03 6.87
C GLN A 540 13.45 -3.18 6.26
N GLU A 541 13.95 -2.20 7.00
CA GLU A 541 14.97 -1.25 6.57
C GLU A 541 16.26 -1.49 7.35
N VAL A 542 17.37 -1.62 6.63
CA VAL A 542 18.70 -1.79 7.24
C VAL A 542 19.23 -0.47 7.79
N ASN A 543 20.13 -0.53 8.77
CA ASN A 543 20.84 0.65 9.21
C ASN A 543 21.76 1.10 8.09
N PRO A 544 21.68 2.37 7.66
CA PRO A 544 22.43 2.80 6.49
C PRO A 544 23.94 2.99 6.78
N VAL A 545 24.39 2.89 8.04
CA VAL A 545 25.80 2.79 8.43
C VAL A 545 26.34 1.37 8.29
N THR A 546 25.61 0.36 8.80
CA THR A 546 26.08 -1.03 8.82
C THR A 546 25.65 -1.83 7.60
N HIS A 547 24.67 -1.31 6.86
CA HIS A 547 23.95 -2.00 5.78
C HIS A 547 23.34 -3.34 6.22
N GLN A 548 23.04 -3.47 7.51
CA GLN A 548 22.45 -4.65 8.13
C GLN A 548 21.35 -4.23 9.13
N PHE A 549 20.54 -5.19 9.57
CA PHE A 549 19.54 -4.98 10.62
C PHE A 549 20.19 -4.96 12.02
N THR A 550 21.26 -4.19 12.19
CA THR A 550 22.12 -4.17 13.39
C THR A 550 22.69 -2.77 13.63
N CYS A 551 23.02 -2.47 14.89
CA CYS A 551 23.74 -1.25 15.22
C CYS A 551 25.23 -1.35 14.91
N PRO A 552 25.90 -0.23 14.64
CA PRO A 552 27.36 -0.20 14.51
C PRO A 552 28.04 -0.67 15.79
N GLU A 553 29.33 -1.00 15.69
CA GLU A 553 30.14 -1.35 16.86
C GLU A 553 30.08 -0.24 17.93
N TYR A 554 30.07 -0.63 19.21
CA TYR A 554 29.92 0.26 20.38
C TYR A 554 28.59 1.01 20.48
N ASN A 555 27.61 0.72 19.62
CA ASN A 555 26.25 1.27 19.72
C ASN A 555 25.26 0.17 20.11
N TRP A 556 24.30 0.46 20.98
CA TRP A 556 23.22 -0.45 21.34
C TRP A 556 21.88 -0.01 20.73
N PRO A 557 21.01 -0.97 20.38
CA PRO A 557 19.68 -0.65 19.86
C PRO A 557 18.71 -0.28 20.99
N LEU A 558 18.03 0.84 20.85
CA LEU A 558 16.87 1.23 21.64
C LEU A 558 15.60 1.02 20.80
N SER A 559 14.76 0.08 21.22
CA SER A 559 13.50 -0.21 20.51
C SER A 559 12.48 0.89 20.77
N MET A 560 11.80 1.35 19.73
CA MET A 560 10.79 2.40 19.81
C MET A 560 9.75 2.19 18.70
N GLY A 561 8.53 2.68 18.89
CA GLY A 561 7.47 2.45 17.91
C GLY A 561 7.05 0.97 17.84
N ARG A 562 6.54 0.53 16.69
CA ARG A 562 6.32 -0.91 16.40
C ARG A 562 7.61 -1.57 15.93
N ARG A 563 8.45 -0.85 15.18
CA ARG A 563 9.50 -1.48 14.35
C ARG A 563 10.85 -0.80 14.42
N MET A 564 10.93 0.43 14.93
CA MET A 564 12.16 1.22 14.93
C MET A 564 13.13 0.76 16.02
N ARG A 565 14.40 0.70 15.66
CA ARG A 565 15.51 0.50 16.60
C ARG A 565 16.55 1.58 16.34
N VAL A 566 16.65 2.51 17.28
CA VAL A 566 17.59 3.63 17.21
C VAL A 566 18.90 3.24 17.89
N CYS A 567 20.01 3.41 17.19
CA CYS A 567 21.33 3.02 17.65
C CYS A 567 21.98 4.17 18.41
N LEU A 568 22.34 3.93 19.67
CA LEU A 568 22.90 4.92 20.57
C LEU A 568 24.21 4.47 21.16
N SER A 569 25.12 5.42 21.37
CA SER A 569 26.33 5.23 22.17
C SER A 569 26.50 6.39 23.15
N ALA A 570 26.83 6.08 24.40
CA ALA A 570 27.33 7.05 25.37
C ALA A 570 28.83 7.30 25.20
N ASP A 571 29.54 6.37 24.56
CA ASP A 571 30.96 6.49 24.25
C ASP A 571 31.14 7.27 22.94
N ARG A 572 31.69 8.48 23.08
CA ARG A 572 31.97 9.39 21.96
C ARG A 572 33.23 9.01 21.18
N GLU A 573 34.18 8.34 21.81
CA GLU A 573 35.45 7.99 21.17
C GLU A 573 35.28 6.75 20.29
N LEU A 574 34.70 5.69 20.84
CA LEU A 574 34.51 4.42 20.14
C LEU A 574 33.25 4.45 19.26
N GLY A 575 32.13 4.92 19.81
CA GLY A 575 30.87 5.05 19.06
C GLY A 575 30.91 6.16 18.01
N GLY A 576 31.72 7.20 18.22
CA GLY A 576 31.87 8.34 17.32
C GLY A 576 32.51 8.02 15.96
N LYS A 577 33.18 6.86 15.81
CA LYS A 577 33.80 6.40 14.57
C LYS A 577 32.78 6.05 13.49
N HIS A 578 31.62 5.54 13.89
CA HIS A 578 30.53 5.10 13.01
C HIS A 578 29.25 5.92 13.23
N ALA A 579 29.40 7.15 13.74
CA ALA A 579 28.28 8.02 14.04
C ALA A 579 27.68 8.63 12.77
N LEU A 580 26.35 8.65 12.70
CA LEU A 580 25.63 9.52 11.77
C LEU A 580 25.48 10.90 12.42
N PRO A 581 25.94 11.99 11.78
CA PRO A 581 25.60 13.32 12.20
C PRO A 581 24.09 13.50 12.14
N PHE A 582 23.52 14.06 13.20
CA PHE A 582 22.09 14.08 13.44
C PHE A 582 21.53 15.50 13.37
N GLY A 583 20.55 15.73 12.50
CA GLY A 583 19.89 17.03 12.30
C GLY A 583 18.51 17.15 12.95
N GLY A 584 18.07 16.13 13.70
CA GLY A 584 16.75 16.07 14.33
C GLY A 584 15.79 15.07 13.69
N PHE A 585 14.69 14.79 14.40
CA PHE A 585 13.54 14.04 13.88
C PHE A 585 12.37 14.99 13.59
N TYR A 586 11.51 14.58 12.66
CA TYR A 586 10.17 15.12 12.52
C TYR A 586 9.24 14.02 12.00
N SER A 587 7.94 14.23 12.11
CA SER A 587 6.93 13.30 11.63
C SER A 587 5.81 14.00 10.85
N CYS A 588 4.81 13.23 10.45
CA CYS A 588 3.61 13.75 9.79
C CYS A 588 2.89 14.84 10.63
N GLN A 589 2.97 14.74 11.95
CA GLN A 589 2.28 15.66 12.88
C GLN A 589 3.20 16.64 13.58
N TYR A 590 4.41 16.22 13.93
CA TYR A 590 5.27 16.95 14.85
C TYR A 590 6.57 17.36 14.16
N GLY A 591 7.01 18.60 14.38
CA GLY A 591 8.16 19.18 13.69
C GLY A 591 9.48 19.07 14.43
N ASN A 592 10.53 19.61 13.80
CA ASN A 592 11.90 19.62 14.30
C ASN A 592 12.29 20.99 14.88
N PRO A 593 12.51 21.13 16.20
CA PRO A 593 12.93 22.39 16.82
C PRO A 593 14.37 22.81 16.48
N LEU A 594 15.18 21.93 15.87
CA LEU A 594 16.56 22.26 15.50
C LEU A 594 16.64 23.11 14.23
N VAL A 595 15.56 23.17 13.43
CA VAL A 595 15.48 24.01 12.22
C VAL A 595 15.76 25.50 12.54
N PRO A 596 15.00 26.16 13.44
CA PRO A 596 15.27 27.55 13.78
C PRO A 596 16.60 27.75 14.52
N LEU A 597 17.12 26.73 15.21
CA LEU A 597 18.40 26.81 15.93
C LEU A 597 19.60 26.86 14.97
N LEU A 598 19.52 26.18 13.83
CA LEU A 598 20.60 26.13 12.84
C LEU A 598 20.50 27.24 11.77
N GLU A 599 19.33 27.86 11.61
CA GLU A 599 19.07 28.86 10.56
C GLU A 599 19.17 30.32 11.06
N GLN A 600 19.98 30.60 12.08
CA GLN A 600 20.00 31.85 12.88
C GLN A 600 20.10 33.20 12.14
N ASN A 601 20.26 33.25 10.82
CA ASN A 601 20.44 34.48 10.05
C ASN A 601 19.23 34.98 9.24
N GLY A 602 18.06 34.32 9.26
CA GLY A 602 16.93 34.74 8.39
C GLY A 602 15.62 35.10 9.09
N THR A 603 15.18 34.26 10.03
CA THR A 603 13.79 34.26 10.53
C THR A 603 13.70 34.15 12.06
N GLY A 604 14.86 34.10 12.72
CA GLY A 604 14.99 33.77 14.13
C GLY A 604 14.48 34.82 15.12
N LYS A 605 14.19 36.08 14.72
CA LYS A 605 13.79 37.12 15.67
C LYS A 605 12.32 37.03 16.11
N GLU A 606 11.39 36.81 15.18
CA GLU A 606 9.96 36.67 15.52
C GLU A 606 9.68 35.32 16.19
N MET A 607 10.24 34.23 15.64
CA MET A 607 10.11 32.92 16.25
C MET A 607 10.81 32.85 17.61
N ARG A 608 11.99 33.49 17.82
CA ARG A 608 12.59 33.63 19.16
C ARG A 608 11.76 34.51 20.08
N ALA A 609 11.18 35.62 19.63
CA ALA A 609 10.36 36.47 20.49
C ALA A 609 9.10 35.73 20.97
N VAL A 610 8.50 34.94 20.08
CA VAL A 610 7.45 33.96 20.39
C VAL A 610 8.01 32.92 21.38
N LEU A 611 9.12 32.25 21.06
CA LEU A 611 9.71 31.21 21.90
C LEU A 611 10.12 31.70 23.30
N GLU A 612 10.74 32.87 23.41
CA GLU A 612 11.19 33.49 24.67
C GLU A 612 9.98 33.92 25.52
N HIS A 613 8.91 34.41 24.87
CA HIS A 613 7.66 34.73 25.55
C HIS A 613 6.94 33.46 26.05
N PHE A 614 6.94 32.37 25.27
CA PHE A 614 6.24 31.12 25.61
C PHE A 614 7.04 30.18 26.55
N ILE A 615 8.38 30.13 26.43
CA ILE A 615 9.27 29.36 27.33
C ILE A 615 9.42 30.08 28.68
N GLY A 616 9.39 31.41 28.71
CA GLY A 616 9.35 32.17 29.97
C GLY A 616 8.09 31.90 30.81
N ASP A 617 6.96 31.61 30.17
CA ASP A 617 5.64 31.41 30.80
C ASP A 617 5.31 29.95 31.14
N GLN A 618 6.17 28.96 30.82
CA GLN A 618 6.09 27.62 31.43
C GLN A 618 6.14 27.65 32.97
N ARG A 619 6.55 28.78 33.56
CA ARG A 619 6.57 29.01 35.01
C ARG A 619 5.27 29.60 35.58
N ASN A 620 4.31 30.02 34.76
CA ASN A 620 3.04 30.62 35.21
C ASN A 620 1.84 30.10 34.38
N VAL A 621 1.25 29.01 34.86
CA VAL A 621 0.27 28.18 34.14
C VAL A 621 -1.14 28.81 34.05
N ASP A 622 -1.45 29.89 34.77
CA ASP A 622 -2.83 30.39 34.93
C ASP A 622 -3.31 31.44 33.89
N LYS A 623 -2.49 31.87 32.92
CA LYS A 623 -2.84 32.99 32.00
C LYS A 623 -3.15 32.61 30.55
N LEU A 624 -3.06 31.33 30.19
CA LEU A 624 -3.04 30.89 28.78
C LEU A 624 -4.42 30.82 28.08
N ASP A 625 -5.53 30.83 28.81
CA ASP A 625 -6.87 30.46 28.27
C ASP A 625 -7.51 31.52 27.33
N VAL A 626 -7.04 32.78 27.33
CA VAL A 626 -7.81 33.88 26.69
C VAL A 626 -7.27 34.32 25.33
N LYS A 627 -5.96 34.23 25.06
CA LYS A 627 -5.34 34.82 23.86
C LYS A 627 -5.11 33.86 22.70
N LEU A 628 -5.03 32.54 22.97
CA LEU A 628 -4.82 31.53 21.93
C LEU A 628 -6.06 31.30 21.05
N ARG A 629 -7.26 31.64 21.57
CA ARG A 629 -8.54 31.50 20.85
C ARG A 629 -8.67 32.42 19.63
N SER A 630 -7.94 33.54 19.56
CA SER A 630 -8.10 34.50 18.45
C SER A 630 -7.24 34.20 17.22
N HIS A 631 -6.24 33.32 17.31
CA HIS A 631 -5.37 32.96 16.17
C HIS A 631 -5.67 31.58 15.55
N LEU A 632 -6.57 30.78 16.17
CA LEU A 632 -6.97 29.45 15.71
C LEU A 632 -8.41 29.42 15.15
N ASN A 633 -8.84 30.47 14.45
CA ASN A 633 -10.12 30.44 13.71
C ASN A 633 -9.98 29.53 12.48
N GLY A 634 -10.18 28.23 12.69
CA GLY A 634 -10.23 27.24 11.62
C GLY A 634 -10.50 25.79 12.08
N THR A 635 -10.30 25.44 13.36
CA THR A 635 -10.67 24.11 13.86
C THR A 635 -11.29 24.23 15.25
N GLU A 636 -12.59 23.97 15.34
CA GLU A 636 -13.33 23.92 16.59
C GLU A 636 -13.00 22.57 17.28
N ARG A 637 -11.79 22.43 17.85
CA ARG A 637 -11.43 21.28 18.69
C ARG A 637 -11.68 21.65 20.15
N ARG A 638 -12.61 20.94 20.79
CA ARG A 638 -12.87 20.98 22.23
C ARG A 638 -11.68 20.36 22.96
N VAL A 639 -10.72 21.18 23.37
CA VAL A 639 -9.65 20.75 24.29
C VAL A 639 -10.29 20.54 25.66
N GLU A 640 -10.43 19.29 26.09
CA GLU A 640 -10.87 18.98 27.45
C GLU A 640 -9.77 19.32 28.45
N ASN A 641 -10.14 20.09 29.47
CA ASN A 641 -9.28 20.59 30.55
C ASN A 641 -8.83 19.44 31.48
N SER A 642 -7.79 18.68 31.12
CA SER A 642 -7.13 17.81 32.11
C SER A 642 -5.73 17.28 31.72
N THR A 643 -4.79 18.11 31.28
CA THR A 643 -3.36 17.73 31.34
C THR A 643 -2.45 18.95 31.28
N THR A 644 -1.58 19.09 32.28
CA THR A 644 -0.50 20.10 32.39
C THR A 644 0.70 19.82 31.46
N ASP A 645 0.52 19.07 30.37
CA ASP A 645 1.59 18.64 29.45
C ASP A 645 1.43 19.32 28.07
N TYR A 646 1.93 20.54 27.94
CA TYR A 646 1.89 21.32 26.68
C TYR A 646 2.83 20.78 25.59
N SER A 647 3.56 19.69 25.83
CA SER A 647 4.55 19.13 24.91
C SER A 647 3.95 18.77 23.55
N GLU A 648 2.70 18.31 23.52
CA GLU A 648 1.98 18.01 22.28
C GLU A 648 1.75 19.29 21.44
N LEU A 649 1.16 20.33 22.05
CA LEU A 649 0.90 21.61 21.38
C LEU A 649 2.19 22.21 20.80
N PHE A 650 3.27 22.24 21.60
CA PHE A 650 4.55 22.79 21.16
C PHE A 650 5.19 21.97 20.02
N SER A 651 5.08 20.65 20.07
CA SER A 651 5.65 19.79 19.04
C SER A 651 5.00 19.99 17.66
N THR A 652 3.73 20.41 17.59
CA THR A 652 3.04 20.69 16.33
C THR A 652 3.43 22.02 15.66
N ILE A 653 3.99 22.96 16.42
CA ILE A 653 4.34 24.31 15.92
C ILE A 653 5.67 24.30 15.17
N TRP A 654 6.53 23.33 15.45
CA TRP A 654 7.86 23.26 14.85
C TRP A 654 7.80 22.96 13.34
N PRO A 655 8.78 23.42 12.54
CA PRO A 655 8.85 23.10 11.12
C PRO A 655 9.00 21.59 10.87
N LYS A 656 8.14 21.01 10.01
CA LYS A 656 8.19 19.60 9.61
C LYS A 656 9.17 19.37 8.45
N ARG A 657 10.40 19.83 8.61
CA ARG A 657 11.46 19.74 7.59
C ARG A 657 12.82 19.60 8.23
N CYS A 658 13.81 19.25 7.40
CA CYS A 658 15.20 19.32 7.82
C CYS A 658 15.73 20.77 7.81
N PRO A 659 16.75 21.06 8.64
CA PRO A 659 17.48 22.32 8.56
C PRO A 659 18.19 22.48 7.21
N LYS A 660 18.58 23.71 6.84
CA LYS A 660 19.35 23.94 5.60
C LYS A 660 20.62 23.10 5.55
N GLY A 661 20.89 22.50 4.39
CA GLY A 661 22.04 21.62 4.16
C GLY A 661 21.90 20.20 4.72
N TYR A 662 20.73 19.83 5.23
CA TYR A 662 20.40 18.46 5.61
C TYR A 662 19.39 17.85 4.62
N THR A 663 19.53 16.55 4.39
CA THR A 663 18.61 15.71 3.63
C THR A 663 17.72 14.91 4.58
N ALA A 664 16.44 14.80 4.23
CA ALA A 664 15.47 14.02 5.00
C ALA A 664 15.46 12.56 4.54
N HIS A 665 15.64 11.64 5.48
CA HIS A 665 15.55 10.20 5.26
C HIS A 665 14.44 9.60 6.12
N LEU A 666 13.74 8.60 5.57
CA LEU A 666 12.73 7.87 6.31
C LEU A 666 13.36 7.09 7.47
N ALA A 667 12.90 7.36 8.69
CA ALA A 667 13.18 6.53 9.85
C ALA A 667 12.31 5.26 9.85
N ALA A 668 10.99 5.45 9.77
CA ALA A 668 10.00 4.38 9.58
C ALA A 668 8.66 4.96 9.14
N MET A 669 7.83 4.10 8.54
CA MET A 669 6.39 4.32 8.47
C MET A 669 5.75 3.64 9.68
N GLU A 670 5.15 4.44 10.56
CA GLU A 670 4.40 3.95 11.71
C GLU A 670 2.90 4.09 11.38
N ASP A 671 2.36 3.00 10.82
CA ASP A 671 1.04 2.96 10.18
C ASP A 671 0.96 3.98 9.00
N THR A 672 0.24 5.09 9.14
CA THR A 672 0.21 6.18 8.13
C THR A 672 1.21 7.30 8.38
N CYS A 673 1.76 7.41 9.59
CA CYS A 673 2.62 8.51 9.92
C CYS A 673 4.05 8.25 9.46
N GLN A 674 4.53 9.11 8.55
CA GLN A 674 5.92 9.14 8.15
C GLN A 674 6.76 9.76 9.27
N VAL A 675 7.78 9.04 9.75
CA VAL A 675 8.81 9.57 10.64
C VAL A 675 10.10 9.73 9.84
N ASN A 676 10.68 10.93 9.84
CA ASN A 676 11.90 11.26 9.13
C ASN A 676 12.99 11.71 10.11
N PHE A 677 14.25 11.46 9.74
CA PHE A 677 15.42 12.00 10.40
C PHE A 677 16.29 12.76 9.41
N CYS A 678 17.04 13.72 9.90
CA CYS A 678 17.86 14.60 9.10
C CYS A 678 19.34 14.22 9.24
N VAL A 679 20.04 14.11 8.11
CA VAL A 679 21.51 13.97 8.05
C VAL A 679 22.08 15.02 7.10
N PRO A 680 23.33 15.46 7.27
CA PRO A 680 23.96 16.38 6.33
C PRO A 680 23.89 15.84 4.90
N ALA A 681 23.65 16.74 3.94
CA ALA A 681 23.63 16.38 2.54
C ALA A 681 24.95 15.70 2.12
N ASN A 682 24.86 14.70 1.23
CA ASN A 682 25.99 13.86 0.81
C ASN A 682 26.69 13.07 1.92
N PHE A 683 26.18 13.03 3.16
CA PHE A 683 26.83 12.24 4.22
C PHE A 683 26.73 10.73 3.95
N MET A 684 25.58 10.27 3.46
CA MET A 684 25.30 8.85 3.19
C MET A 684 25.92 8.36 1.87
N LYS A 685 27.03 8.98 1.44
CA LYS A 685 27.71 8.70 0.18
C LYS A 685 28.40 7.33 0.26
N GLY A 686 27.84 6.34 -0.43
CA GLY A 686 28.36 4.98 -0.48
C GLY A 686 27.84 4.24 -1.71
N GLU A 687 28.64 3.30 -2.21
CA GLU A 687 28.59 2.62 -3.52
C GLU A 687 27.37 1.68 -3.76
N ARG A 688 26.25 1.85 -3.05
CA ARG A 688 25.13 0.90 -3.13
C ARG A 688 23.80 1.54 -3.53
N LYS A 689 23.13 0.87 -4.48
CA LYS A 689 21.81 1.21 -5.04
C LYS A 689 20.80 1.55 -3.95
N ARG A 690 19.98 2.58 -4.21
CA ARG A 690 18.86 2.92 -3.34
C ARG A 690 17.89 1.74 -3.27
N TYR A 691 17.40 1.46 -2.07
CA TYR A 691 16.41 0.41 -1.86
C TYR A 691 15.00 1.00 -1.91
N LEU A 692 14.17 0.40 -2.75
CA LEU A 692 12.74 0.70 -2.80
C LEU A 692 12.07 0.09 -1.56
N LYS A 693 11.43 0.94 -0.76
CA LYS A 693 10.66 0.53 0.42
C LYS A 693 9.29 0.04 -0.04
N ARG A 694 8.97 -1.23 0.21
CA ARG A 694 7.75 -1.87 -0.31
C ARG A 694 6.68 -2.03 0.79
N PRO A 695 5.38 -1.92 0.46
CA PRO A 695 4.31 -2.28 1.39
C PRO A 695 4.40 -3.76 1.84
N PRO A 696 3.80 -4.15 2.98
CA PRO A 696 2.89 -3.35 3.80
C PRO A 696 3.60 -2.47 4.85
N PHE A 697 3.06 -1.28 5.03
CA PHE A 697 3.48 -0.29 6.02
C PHE A 697 2.57 -0.30 7.25
N VAL A 698 1.28 -0.60 7.05
CA VAL A 698 0.32 -0.77 8.13
C VAL A 698 0.42 -2.16 8.71
N THR A 699 0.37 -2.30 10.03
CA THR A 699 0.37 -3.62 10.68
C THR A 699 -0.84 -3.76 11.62
N PRO A 700 -1.73 -4.74 11.39
CA PRO A 700 -2.84 -5.01 12.31
C PRO A 700 -2.33 -5.32 13.73
N PRO A 701 -3.02 -4.86 14.78
CA PRO A 701 -2.67 -5.18 16.17
C PRO A 701 -2.72 -6.69 16.43
N ILE A 702 -1.89 -7.16 17.37
CA ILE A 702 -1.90 -8.54 17.83
C ILE A 702 -2.80 -8.65 19.07
N PHE A 703 -3.82 -9.51 19.00
CA PHE A 703 -4.73 -9.78 20.12
C PHE A 703 -4.40 -11.13 20.77
N TYR A 704 -4.01 -11.09 22.04
CA TYR A 704 -3.78 -12.29 22.84
C TYR A 704 -5.06 -12.63 23.63
N GLY A 705 -5.53 -13.88 23.54
CA GLY A 705 -6.65 -14.37 24.35
C GLY A 705 -8.06 -14.37 23.71
N LEU A 706 -8.18 -14.17 22.39
CA LEU A 706 -9.44 -14.45 21.66
C LEU A 706 -9.68 -15.95 21.42
N TYR A 707 -8.81 -16.82 21.94
CA TYR A 707 -9.07 -18.25 22.02
C TYR A 707 -10.14 -18.48 23.08
N SER A 708 -11.39 -18.46 22.65
CA SER A 708 -12.44 -19.16 23.37
C SER A 708 -11.96 -20.60 23.61
N ASN A 709 -12.20 -21.13 24.81
CA ASN A 709 -11.98 -22.55 25.13
C ASN A 709 -12.88 -23.49 24.30
N ASP A 710 -13.76 -22.95 23.45
CA ASP A 710 -14.32 -23.66 22.31
C ASP A 710 -13.39 -23.44 21.11
N GLY A 711 -12.73 -24.50 20.63
CA GLY A 711 -11.75 -24.49 19.53
C GLY A 711 -12.27 -24.08 18.15
N GLY A 712 -13.15 -23.08 18.07
CA GLY A 712 -13.55 -22.40 16.86
C GLY A 712 -13.12 -20.94 16.95
N GLN A 713 -12.07 -20.57 16.21
CA GLN A 713 -12.07 -19.25 15.59
C GLN A 713 -13.44 -19.14 14.90
N MET A 714 -14.32 -18.26 15.38
CA MET A 714 -15.54 -17.95 14.64
C MET A 714 -15.06 -17.30 13.35
N LYS A 715 -14.74 -18.12 12.35
CA LYS A 715 -14.53 -17.73 10.95
C LYS A 715 -15.90 -17.28 10.46
N THR A 716 -16.35 -16.11 10.92
CA THR A 716 -17.50 -15.43 10.35
C THR A 716 -17.10 -15.09 8.94
N ARG A 717 -17.60 -15.91 8.00
CA ARG A 717 -17.36 -15.80 6.56
C ARG A 717 -17.51 -14.32 6.16
N LEU A 718 -16.55 -13.78 5.41
CA LEU A 718 -16.63 -12.41 4.90
C LEU A 718 -17.92 -12.26 4.08
N SER A 719 -18.66 -11.20 4.35
CA SER A 719 -19.94 -10.92 3.71
C SER A 719 -20.16 -9.42 3.61
N ILE A 720 -20.78 -8.98 2.53
CA ILE A 720 -21.10 -7.58 2.25
C ILE A 720 -22.56 -7.48 1.85
N ASP A 721 -23.25 -6.44 2.29
CA ASP A 721 -24.60 -6.15 1.81
C ASP A 721 -24.51 -5.46 0.45
N GLY A 722 -25.04 -6.11 -0.59
CA GLY A 722 -24.97 -5.62 -1.95
C GLY A 722 -25.92 -4.44 -2.22
N ALA A 723 -25.61 -3.62 -3.22
CA ALA A 723 -26.44 -2.48 -3.62
C ALA A 723 -27.87 -2.87 -4.03
N ASP A 724 -28.07 -4.11 -4.48
CA ASP A 724 -29.37 -4.69 -4.84
C ASP A 724 -30.13 -5.29 -3.63
N GLY A 725 -29.63 -5.10 -2.41
CA GLY A 725 -30.15 -5.69 -1.17
C GLY A 725 -29.85 -7.18 -1.01
N LYS A 726 -29.11 -7.81 -1.95
CA LYS A 726 -28.67 -9.20 -1.82
C LYS A 726 -27.30 -9.23 -1.16
N ARG A 727 -27.13 -10.16 -0.22
CA ARG A 727 -25.83 -10.36 0.45
C ARG A 727 -24.85 -11.07 -0.49
N LEU A 728 -23.60 -10.63 -0.48
CA LEU A 728 -22.48 -11.37 -1.07
C LEU A 728 -21.72 -12.08 0.03
N GLU A 729 -21.30 -13.31 -0.24
CA GLU A 729 -20.52 -14.13 0.67
C GLU A 729 -19.22 -14.62 0.03
N ARG A 730 -18.15 -14.63 0.82
CA ARG A 730 -16.85 -15.14 0.40
C ARG A 730 -16.75 -16.65 0.59
N ILE A 731 -16.85 -17.43 -0.50
CA ILE A 731 -16.86 -18.90 -0.50
C ILE A 731 -15.70 -19.40 -1.36
N GLY A 732 -14.83 -20.24 -0.81
CA GLY A 732 -13.75 -20.86 -1.59
C GLY A 732 -12.71 -19.89 -2.16
N GLY A 733 -12.71 -18.62 -1.76
CA GLY A 733 -11.85 -17.57 -2.33
C GLY A 733 -12.57 -16.63 -3.29
N ASP A 734 -13.82 -16.93 -3.65
CA ASP A 734 -14.65 -16.16 -4.56
C ASP A 734 -15.83 -15.51 -3.85
N TRP A 735 -16.32 -14.41 -4.40
CA TRP A 735 -17.49 -13.70 -3.92
C TRP A 735 -18.74 -14.13 -4.69
N VAL A 736 -19.68 -14.78 -4.00
CA VAL A 736 -20.91 -15.33 -4.59
C VAL A 736 -22.13 -14.58 -4.04
N ARG A 737 -23.07 -14.21 -4.91
CA ARG A 737 -24.37 -13.64 -4.48
C ARG A 737 -25.22 -14.74 -3.85
N THR A 738 -25.71 -14.50 -2.64
CA THR A 738 -26.69 -15.40 -2.03
C THR A 738 -28.10 -15.06 -2.51
N GLY A 739 -28.71 -15.98 -3.26
CA GLY A 739 -30.13 -15.99 -3.59
C GLY A 739 -30.55 -17.44 -3.80
N ILE A 740 -31.37 -18.00 -2.91
CA ILE A 740 -31.87 -19.38 -3.04
C ILE A 740 -32.96 -19.40 -4.14
N PRO A 741 -32.86 -20.31 -5.12
CA PRO A 741 -33.71 -21.50 -5.10
C PRO A 741 -32.85 -22.76 -5.09
N THR A 742 -32.73 -23.42 -3.93
CA THR A 742 -32.55 -24.87 -3.88
C THR A 742 -33.90 -25.48 -4.24
N GLY A 743 -34.22 -25.50 -5.54
CA GLY A 743 -35.13 -26.50 -6.05
C GLY A 743 -34.49 -27.86 -5.81
N GLY A 744 -35.03 -28.62 -4.86
CA GLY A 744 -34.59 -29.99 -4.57
C GLY A 744 -33.86 -30.20 -3.25
N SER A 745 -34.36 -29.67 -2.14
CA SER A 745 -34.27 -30.37 -0.84
C SER A 745 -35.34 -29.88 0.14
N ASP A 746 -36.60 -30.03 -0.23
CA ASP A 746 -37.71 -30.13 0.75
C ASP A 746 -37.73 -31.49 1.47
N ASN A 747 -36.61 -32.25 1.45
CA ASN A 747 -36.45 -33.52 2.15
C ASN A 747 -35.22 -33.54 3.08
N ALA A 748 -34.91 -32.43 3.76
CA ALA A 748 -33.90 -32.45 4.84
C ALA A 748 -34.30 -31.72 6.13
N HIS A 749 -35.49 -31.09 6.17
CA HIS A 749 -36.09 -30.57 7.40
C HIS A 749 -37.36 -31.31 7.86
N GLN A 750 -37.78 -32.35 7.12
CA GLN A 750 -38.85 -33.28 7.54
C GLN A 750 -38.31 -34.61 8.12
N GLU A 751 -36.99 -34.78 8.29
CA GLU A 751 -36.41 -35.98 8.95
C GLU A 751 -35.87 -35.75 10.37
N ARG A 752 -35.77 -34.50 10.84
CA ARG A 752 -35.36 -34.19 12.24
C ARG A 752 -36.50 -33.85 13.20
N VAL A 753 -37.74 -33.73 12.70
CA VAL A 753 -38.93 -33.52 13.56
C VAL A 753 -39.67 -34.85 13.84
N VAL A 754 -39.45 -35.89 13.04
CA VAL A 754 -40.06 -37.22 13.26
C VAL A 754 -39.21 -38.12 14.17
N THR A 755 -37.91 -37.88 14.31
CA THR A 755 -37.02 -38.63 15.22
C THR A 755 -37.06 -38.19 16.69
N MET A 756 -37.59 -36.99 16.99
CA MET A 756 -37.81 -36.53 18.39
C MET A 756 -39.21 -36.82 18.94
N ALA A 757 -40.19 -37.14 18.10
CA ALA A 757 -41.53 -37.55 18.55
C ALA A 757 -41.61 -39.06 18.88
N LEU A 758 -40.77 -39.89 18.24
CA LEU A 758 -40.73 -41.34 18.47
C LEU A 758 -39.88 -41.75 19.69
N SER A 759 -38.92 -40.93 20.14
CA SER A 759 -38.14 -41.21 21.35
C SER A 759 -38.89 -40.84 22.64
N GLY A 760 -39.66 -39.75 22.63
CA GLY A 760 -40.49 -39.35 23.77
C GLY A 760 -41.65 -40.32 24.05
N THR A 761 -42.28 -40.85 22.99
CA THR A 761 -43.39 -41.82 23.13
C THR A 761 -42.89 -43.19 23.61
N LEU A 762 -41.71 -43.64 23.18
CA LEU A 762 -41.12 -44.90 23.66
C LEU A 762 -40.78 -44.85 25.16
N VAL A 763 -40.25 -43.72 25.64
CA VAL A 763 -39.93 -43.54 27.07
C VAL A 763 -41.20 -43.51 27.92
N VAL A 764 -42.26 -42.85 27.46
CA VAL A 764 -43.55 -42.83 28.18
C VAL A 764 -44.17 -44.23 28.23
N VAL A 765 -44.12 -44.99 27.13
CA VAL A 765 -44.63 -46.39 27.10
C VAL A 765 -43.81 -47.29 28.02
N ILE A 766 -42.49 -47.17 28.05
CA ILE A 766 -41.62 -47.93 28.98
C ILE A 766 -41.94 -47.58 30.43
N CYS A 767 -42.11 -46.29 30.77
CA CYS A 767 -42.49 -45.87 32.11
C CYS A 767 -43.86 -46.41 32.54
N ILE A 768 -44.85 -46.44 31.62
CA ILE A 768 -46.17 -47.02 31.89
C ILE A 768 -46.07 -48.54 32.09
N LEU A 769 -45.29 -49.25 31.28
CA LEU A 769 -45.09 -50.70 31.43
C LEU A 769 -44.41 -51.04 32.76
N ILE A 770 -43.40 -50.26 33.17
CA ILE A 770 -42.75 -50.42 34.48
C ILE A 770 -43.74 -50.14 35.61
N ALA A 771 -44.57 -49.10 35.51
CA ALA A 771 -45.59 -48.80 36.52
C ALA A 771 -46.63 -49.92 36.64
N ILE A 772 -47.07 -50.50 35.52
CA ILE A 772 -47.99 -51.66 35.51
C ILE A 772 -47.33 -52.89 36.14
N LEU A 773 -46.04 -53.14 35.84
CA LEU A 773 -45.29 -54.25 36.44
C LEU A 773 -45.15 -54.08 37.95
N VAL A 774 -44.82 -52.87 38.42
CA VAL A 774 -44.71 -52.56 39.85
C VAL A 774 -46.07 -52.68 40.54
N LEU A 775 -47.14 -52.17 39.94
CA LEU A 775 -48.50 -52.32 40.48
C LEU A 775 -48.96 -53.78 40.47
N GLY A 776 -48.60 -54.55 39.44
CA GLY A 776 -48.86 -55.99 39.35
C GLY A 776 -48.13 -56.78 40.44
N VAL A 777 -46.86 -56.46 40.71
CA VAL A 777 -46.07 -57.07 41.79
C VAL A 777 -46.64 -56.68 43.17
N ILE A 778 -47.08 -55.43 43.36
CA ILE A 778 -47.73 -54.99 44.60
C ILE A 778 -49.08 -55.68 44.79
N TYR A 779 -49.88 -55.83 43.72
CA TYR A 779 -51.16 -56.54 43.77
C TYR A 779 -50.96 -58.04 44.04
N TYR A 780 -49.98 -58.67 43.41
CA TYR A 780 -49.64 -60.08 43.64
C TYR A 780 -49.12 -60.32 45.06
N ARG A 781 -48.30 -59.40 45.60
CA ARG A 781 -47.84 -59.44 47.00
C ARG A 781 -48.96 -59.18 48.01
N ARG A 782 -49.99 -58.39 47.67
CA ARG A 782 -51.16 -58.18 48.54
C ARG A 782 -52.16 -59.34 48.49
N ARG A 783 -52.17 -60.14 47.43
CA ARG A 783 -53.05 -61.32 47.28
C ARG A 783 -52.44 -62.62 47.82
N THR A 784 -51.14 -62.63 48.13
CA THR A 784 -50.41 -63.76 48.74
C THR A 784 -50.26 -63.64 50.26
N VAL A 785 -50.95 -62.67 50.88
CA VAL A 785 -51.04 -62.47 52.35
C VAL A 785 -52.49 -62.61 52.84
N HIS A 786 -53.32 -63.37 52.11
CA HIS A 786 -54.60 -63.91 52.59
C HIS A 786 -54.64 -65.41 52.38
#